data_AF-A0A6H9G8R6-F1
#
_entry.id   AF-A0A6H9G8R6-F1
#
_cell.length_a   1.000
_cell.length_b   1.000
_cell.length_c   1.000
_cell.angle_alpha   90.00
_cell.angle_beta   90.00
_cell.angle_gamma   90.00
#
_symmetry.space_group_name_H-M   'P 1'
#
loop_
_entity.id
_entity.type
_entity.pdbx_description
1 polymer ?
#
loop_
_entity_poly.entity_id
_entity_poly.type
_entity_poly.pdbx_seq_one_letter_code
_entity_poly.pdbx_strand_id
1 'polypeptide(L)'
;MTVDQNSIVGLYVIYFNRSPDPAGLTFWQSQDVTIEEMAAQFGASPEAKSLYPFLASPTLGDPVAFIKEIYQNAFGRDADDAGLDYWSGVLEQDSSPEAVAEFVLAVAQGAQGTDRVALQNRADIALQFTQEALNAGIPFTASLFATSSEIIDTVTFTDESVAAAEDAIDQAIIDIIGGGTGTTFTLLDNGAVLTAAANSKVAPEGKFLSTANDKVSALTFLDLSFIQDPSTSDNDVLTAQIVGVVDPNIENIETIQFSGAATASVALAGISKAKQVQVVKGDLIIRDANNYAIDLVAGYADDLTLVETALNKDLTVNLNGTTAGASIAANLFDKSKVNLVVKAASVLSNADKTLDTLKLDITQSNFVITGDKNLTIDGKIDVVDGTNRLDATDFTGELTLTLGKNSDITQIVGGKTNDTFTLTAAVDQINGVNLNGNDGNDTLTVKVGATPAALNGVINVETIIFKEDTAANTTIVTVDALVASGATLTVDASSFTTKFLAFNGAAETNGSFKITGGALADVLTGGAKADTLTGNGGLDNLTGGGGNDQFVLNKAVATSAVTINDFSTLTATNNNDVFALSNAAFAGAPAVGAALTVSLVAGATNSANTILLDTAANLLTTTAINYGNVRFAFATDTNQLYYDADGVGFTGASSILIANTPGFAGTLTNANFAIVA
;
A
#
# COMPACT_ATOMS: atom_id res chain seq x y z
N MET A 1 -10.50 -43.51 -43.78
CA MET A 1 -10.20 -42.07 -43.68
C MET A 1 -10.81 -41.63 -42.37
N THR A 2 -10.04 -41.02 -41.48
CA THR A 2 -10.56 -40.54 -40.19
C THR A 2 -11.63 -39.49 -40.44
N VAL A 3 -12.83 -39.69 -39.89
CA VAL A 3 -13.89 -38.69 -39.90
C VAL A 3 -13.40 -37.45 -39.14
N ASP A 4 -13.58 -36.26 -39.72
CA ASP A 4 -13.13 -35.03 -39.07
C ASP A 4 -14.02 -34.66 -37.87
N GLN A 5 -13.46 -33.88 -36.95
CA GLN A 5 -14.12 -33.52 -35.69
C GLN A 5 -15.45 -32.77 -35.90
N ASN A 6 -15.53 -31.88 -36.89
CA ASN A 6 -16.74 -31.11 -37.15
C ASN A 6 -17.86 -32.01 -37.67
N SER A 7 -17.54 -33.00 -38.50
CA SER A 7 -18.50 -34.03 -38.92
C SER A 7 -19.02 -34.86 -37.74
N ILE A 8 -18.18 -35.20 -36.76
CA ILE A 8 -18.60 -35.94 -35.56
C ILE A 8 -19.53 -35.07 -34.70
N VAL A 9 -19.13 -33.82 -34.42
CA VAL A 9 -19.95 -32.89 -33.62
C VAL A 9 -21.27 -32.58 -34.34
N GLY A 10 -21.24 -32.45 -35.67
CA GLY A 10 -22.44 -32.31 -36.49
C GLY A 10 -23.42 -33.47 -36.33
N LEU A 11 -22.94 -34.73 -36.22
CA LEU A 11 -23.81 -35.87 -35.91
C LEU A 11 -24.42 -35.79 -34.50
N TYR A 12 -23.69 -35.29 -33.50
CA TYR A 12 -24.25 -35.03 -32.16
C TYR A 12 -25.34 -33.96 -32.19
N VAL A 13 -25.13 -32.87 -32.92
CA VAL A 13 -26.15 -31.83 -33.12
C VAL A 13 -27.37 -32.42 -33.81
N ILE A 14 -27.18 -33.08 -34.96
CA ILE A 14 -28.28 -33.56 -35.79
C ILE A 14 -29.10 -34.65 -35.07
N TYR A 15 -28.46 -35.66 -34.48
CA TYR A 15 -29.17 -36.75 -33.82
C TYR A 15 -29.64 -36.41 -32.40
N PHE A 16 -28.91 -35.61 -31.64
CA PHE A 16 -29.17 -35.48 -30.19
C PHE A 16 -29.49 -34.05 -29.74
N ASN A 17 -29.39 -33.06 -30.64
CA ASN A 17 -29.53 -31.65 -30.34
C ASN A 17 -28.70 -31.17 -29.14
N ARG A 18 -27.47 -31.66 -29.01
CA ARG A 18 -26.61 -31.33 -27.87
C ARG A 18 -25.13 -31.41 -28.23
N SER A 19 -24.30 -30.84 -27.37
CA SER A 19 -22.86 -31.02 -27.41
C SER A 19 -22.42 -32.45 -27.06
N PRO A 20 -21.30 -32.96 -27.62
CA PRO A 20 -20.71 -34.23 -27.21
C PRO A 20 -20.07 -34.12 -25.82
N ASP A 21 -20.01 -35.22 -25.09
CA ASP A 21 -19.10 -35.31 -23.95
C ASP A 21 -17.66 -35.62 -24.40
N PRO A 22 -16.64 -35.27 -23.60
CA PRO A 22 -15.24 -35.48 -23.97
C PRO A 22 -14.89 -36.95 -24.25
N ALA A 23 -15.50 -37.90 -23.52
CA ALA A 23 -15.22 -39.32 -23.70
C ALA A 23 -15.86 -39.85 -24.99
N GLY A 24 -17.11 -39.46 -25.28
CA GLY A 24 -17.82 -39.76 -26.51
C GLY A 24 -17.13 -39.19 -27.75
N LEU A 25 -16.72 -37.92 -27.71
CA LEU A 25 -15.97 -37.29 -28.80
C LEU A 25 -14.65 -38.03 -29.09
N THR A 26 -13.88 -38.34 -28.03
CA THR A 26 -12.62 -39.08 -28.13
C THR A 26 -12.86 -40.50 -28.69
N PHE A 27 -13.91 -41.17 -28.23
CA PHE A 27 -14.27 -42.51 -28.70
C PHE A 27 -14.48 -42.52 -30.21
N TRP A 28 -15.31 -41.61 -30.73
CA TRP A 28 -15.63 -41.55 -32.16
C TRP A 28 -14.43 -41.14 -33.03
N GLN A 29 -13.60 -40.21 -32.56
CA GLN A 29 -12.36 -39.82 -33.24
C GLN A 29 -11.35 -40.97 -33.38
N SER A 30 -11.42 -41.97 -32.48
CA SER A 30 -10.53 -43.13 -32.49
C SER A 30 -11.02 -44.29 -33.36
N GLN A 31 -12.26 -44.25 -33.86
CA GLN A 31 -12.82 -45.32 -34.69
C GLN A 31 -12.29 -45.23 -36.13
N ASP A 32 -11.89 -46.37 -36.71
CA ASP A 32 -11.55 -46.49 -38.13
C ASP A 32 -12.76 -47.00 -38.92
N VAL A 33 -13.79 -46.14 -39.00
CA VAL A 33 -15.05 -46.39 -39.73
C VAL A 33 -15.33 -45.23 -40.69
N THR A 34 -16.17 -45.45 -41.69
CA THR A 34 -16.61 -44.36 -42.57
C THR A 34 -17.66 -43.47 -41.88
N ILE A 35 -17.91 -42.27 -42.41
CA ILE A 35 -18.95 -41.38 -41.86
C ILE A 35 -20.35 -42.00 -41.97
N GLU A 36 -20.60 -42.80 -43.00
CA GLU A 36 -21.84 -43.56 -43.21
C GLU A 36 -22.01 -44.62 -42.11
N GLU A 37 -20.96 -45.39 -41.81
CA GLU A 37 -20.98 -46.38 -40.74
C GLU A 37 -21.15 -45.72 -39.36
N MET A 38 -20.53 -44.56 -39.15
CA MET A 38 -20.66 -43.79 -37.92
C MET A 38 -22.07 -43.24 -37.74
N ALA A 39 -22.65 -42.60 -38.76
CA ALA A 39 -24.00 -42.07 -38.72
C ALA A 39 -25.05 -43.18 -38.48
N ALA A 40 -24.85 -44.37 -39.06
CA ALA A 40 -25.70 -45.54 -38.80
C ALA A 40 -25.63 -45.98 -37.32
N GLN A 41 -24.43 -45.96 -36.73
CA GLN A 41 -24.25 -46.30 -35.31
C GLN A 41 -24.86 -45.25 -34.36
N PHE A 42 -24.80 -43.96 -34.70
CA PHE A 42 -25.49 -42.90 -33.95
C PHE A 42 -27.01 -43.15 -33.91
N GLY A 43 -27.63 -43.38 -35.07
CA GLY A 43 -29.06 -43.69 -35.16
C GLY A 43 -29.45 -45.01 -34.49
N ALA A 44 -28.55 -45.99 -34.45
CA ALA A 44 -28.77 -47.26 -33.76
C ALA A 44 -28.57 -47.20 -32.24
N SER A 45 -28.04 -46.09 -31.71
CA SER A 45 -27.73 -45.93 -30.29
C SER A 45 -28.98 -45.98 -29.38
N PRO A 46 -28.83 -46.41 -28.11
CA PRO A 46 -29.94 -46.36 -27.15
C PRO A 46 -30.53 -44.96 -26.97
N GLU A 47 -29.68 -43.94 -27.02
CA GLU A 47 -30.08 -42.53 -26.90
C GLU A 47 -30.95 -42.09 -28.08
N ALA A 48 -30.52 -42.35 -29.32
CA ALA A 48 -31.28 -41.99 -30.52
C ALA A 48 -32.64 -42.70 -30.56
N LYS A 49 -32.68 -43.98 -30.17
CA LYS A 49 -33.93 -44.75 -30.06
C LYS A 49 -34.87 -44.24 -28.96
N SER A 50 -34.32 -43.62 -27.91
CA SER A 50 -35.12 -42.99 -26.87
C SER A 50 -35.70 -41.65 -27.31
N LEU A 51 -34.96 -40.88 -28.10
CA LEU A 51 -35.42 -39.58 -28.64
C LEU A 51 -36.42 -39.76 -29.78
N TYR A 52 -36.19 -40.74 -30.66
CA TYR A 52 -36.98 -40.95 -31.86
C TYR A 52 -37.68 -42.31 -31.83
N PRO A 53 -38.99 -42.35 -31.53
CA PRO A 53 -39.78 -43.58 -31.57
C PRO A 53 -39.68 -44.33 -32.89
N PHE A 54 -39.50 -43.60 -34.01
CA PHE A 54 -39.24 -44.18 -35.33
C PHE A 54 -38.00 -45.08 -35.34
N LEU A 55 -36.88 -44.69 -34.72
CA LEU A 55 -35.67 -45.51 -34.72
C LEU A 55 -35.79 -46.73 -33.79
N ALA A 56 -36.64 -46.66 -32.77
CA ALA A 56 -36.90 -47.79 -31.88
C ALA A 56 -37.86 -48.83 -32.49
N SER A 57 -38.80 -48.39 -33.32
CA SER A 57 -39.79 -49.25 -33.98
C SER A 57 -40.17 -48.70 -35.36
N PRO A 58 -39.29 -48.87 -36.37
CA PRO A 58 -39.44 -48.20 -37.67
C PRO A 58 -40.71 -48.56 -38.43
N THR A 59 -41.26 -49.75 -38.20
CA THR A 59 -42.51 -50.22 -38.83
C THR A 59 -43.77 -49.66 -38.19
N LEU A 60 -43.66 -48.98 -37.04
CA LEU A 60 -44.76 -48.40 -36.27
C LEU A 60 -44.59 -46.90 -36.01
N GLY A 61 -43.41 -46.35 -36.27
CA GLY A 61 -43.09 -44.95 -36.04
C GLY A 61 -43.41 -44.07 -37.26
N ASP A 62 -43.44 -42.77 -37.01
CA ASP A 62 -43.70 -41.75 -38.02
C ASP A 62 -42.38 -41.19 -38.58
N PRO A 63 -41.96 -41.56 -39.81
CA PRO A 63 -40.73 -41.03 -40.41
C PRO A 63 -40.82 -39.52 -40.65
N VAL A 64 -42.02 -38.96 -40.82
CA VAL A 64 -42.21 -37.51 -41.03
C VAL A 64 -41.85 -36.74 -39.77
N ALA A 65 -42.23 -37.23 -38.59
CA ALA A 65 -41.84 -36.62 -37.32
C ALA A 65 -40.32 -36.66 -37.11
N PHE A 66 -39.68 -37.79 -37.43
CA PHE A 66 -38.22 -37.92 -37.36
C PHE A 66 -37.50 -36.95 -38.30
N ILE A 67 -37.93 -36.87 -39.57
CA ILE A 67 -37.33 -35.94 -40.55
C ILE A 67 -37.44 -34.49 -40.07
N LYS A 68 -38.59 -34.09 -39.53
CA LYS A 68 -38.79 -32.72 -39.01
C LYS A 68 -37.82 -32.38 -37.89
N GLU A 69 -37.66 -33.26 -36.91
CA GLU A 69 -36.71 -33.07 -35.80
C GLU A 69 -35.27 -32.96 -36.32
N ILE A 70 -34.88 -33.80 -37.29
CA ILE A 70 -33.54 -33.74 -37.91
C ILE A 70 -33.30 -32.39 -38.58
N TYR A 71 -34.28 -31.84 -39.30
CA TYR A 71 -34.17 -30.51 -39.92
C TYR A 71 -34.14 -29.38 -38.88
N GLN A 72 -34.91 -29.49 -37.79
CA GLN A 72 -34.88 -28.52 -36.70
C GLN A 72 -33.53 -28.52 -35.99
N ASN A 73 -33.00 -29.69 -35.64
CA ASN A 73 -31.69 -29.82 -35.00
C ASN A 73 -30.57 -29.28 -35.91
N ALA A 74 -30.59 -29.65 -37.19
CA ALA A 74 -29.56 -29.29 -38.14
C ALA A 74 -29.55 -27.79 -38.48
N PHE A 75 -30.73 -27.19 -38.70
CA PHE A 75 -30.86 -25.88 -39.34
C PHE A 75 -31.74 -24.87 -38.59
N GLY A 76 -32.47 -25.28 -37.56
CA GLY A 76 -33.45 -24.44 -36.86
C GLY A 76 -34.66 -24.04 -37.72
N ARG A 77 -35.03 -24.88 -38.70
CA ARG A 77 -36.18 -24.65 -39.60
C ARG A 77 -36.82 -25.96 -40.04
N ASP A 78 -38.04 -25.87 -40.56
CA ASP A 78 -38.75 -27.00 -41.17
C ASP A 78 -38.14 -27.42 -42.51
N ALA A 79 -38.25 -28.71 -42.83
CA ALA A 79 -37.99 -29.24 -44.17
C ALA A 79 -38.96 -28.63 -45.20
N ASP A 80 -38.51 -28.44 -46.45
CA ASP A 80 -39.43 -28.07 -47.53
C ASP A 80 -40.32 -29.26 -47.91
N ASP A 81 -41.53 -28.96 -48.41
CA ASP A 81 -42.54 -29.99 -48.72
C ASP A 81 -42.00 -31.07 -49.67
N ALA A 82 -41.19 -30.70 -50.66
CA ALA A 82 -40.66 -31.64 -51.65
C ALA A 82 -39.56 -32.55 -51.06
N GLY A 83 -38.67 -31.99 -50.24
CA GLY A 83 -37.67 -32.75 -49.50
C GLY A 83 -38.29 -33.68 -48.47
N LEU A 84 -39.30 -33.21 -47.73
CA LEU A 84 -40.04 -34.00 -46.75
C LEU A 84 -40.74 -35.19 -47.40
N ASP A 85 -41.45 -34.96 -48.51
CA ASP A 85 -42.14 -36.02 -49.27
C ASP A 85 -41.16 -37.04 -49.86
N TYR A 86 -40.01 -36.58 -50.36
CA TYR A 86 -38.98 -37.47 -50.91
C TYR A 86 -38.39 -38.37 -49.82
N TRP A 87 -37.91 -37.78 -48.72
CA TRP A 87 -37.23 -38.52 -47.66
C TRP A 87 -38.18 -39.40 -46.86
N SER A 88 -39.43 -38.98 -46.63
CA SER A 88 -40.42 -39.85 -46.00
C SER A 88 -40.70 -41.07 -46.87
N GLY A 89 -40.84 -40.88 -48.19
CA GLY A 89 -41.02 -42.00 -49.13
C GLY A 89 -39.81 -42.96 -49.20
N VAL A 90 -38.59 -42.45 -49.00
CA VAL A 90 -37.37 -43.28 -48.89
C VAL A 90 -37.39 -44.08 -47.59
N LEU A 91 -37.61 -43.42 -46.45
CA LEU A 91 -37.58 -44.05 -45.13
C LEU A 91 -38.76 -44.99 -44.86
N GLU A 92 -39.89 -44.81 -45.54
CA GLU A 92 -41.01 -45.76 -45.56
C GLU A 92 -40.69 -47.06 -46.31
N GLN A 93 -39.85 -46.99 -47.34
CA GLN A 93 -39.44 -48.15 -48.14
C GLN A 93 -38.28 -48.91 -47.52
N ASP A 94 -37.32 -48.18 -46.95
CA ASP A 94 -36.17 -48.74 -46.25
C ASP A 94 -35.87 -47.91 -44.99
N SER A 95 -36.13 -48.51 -43.83
CA SER A 95 -35.85 -47.92 -42.52
C SER A 95 -34.64 -48.56 -41.84
N SER A 96 -33.75 -49.19 -42.63
CA SER A 96 -32.48 -49.73 -42.12
C SER A 96 -31.61 -48.61 -41.52
N PRO A 97 -30.73 -48.92 -40.54
CA PRO A 97 -29.76 -47.95 -40.03
C PRO A 97 -28.94 -47.28 -41.14
N GLU A 98 -28.65 -48.00 -42.22
CA GLU A 98 -27.95 -47.50 -43.40
C GLU A 98 -28.78 -46.46 -44.17
N ALA A 99 -30.08 -46.70 -44.38
CA ALA A 99 -30.97 -45.74 -45.04
C ALA A 99 -31.21 -44.47 -44.19
N VAL A 100 -31.31 -44.62 -42.86
CA VAL A 100 -31.38 -43.49 -41.92
C VAL A 100 -30.09 -42.67 -41.95
N ALA A 101 -28.94 -43.34 -41.98
CA ALA A 101 -27.64 -42.69 -42.12
C ALA A 101 -27.52 -41.96 -43.45
N GLU A 102 -27.95 -42.56 -44.56
CA GLU A 102 -27.97 -41.92 -45.87
C GLU A 102 -28.82 -40.64 -45.86
N PHE A 103 -30.01 -40.68 -45.26
CA PHE A 103 -30.85 -39.50 -45.09
C PHE A 103 -30.14 -38.41 -44.28
N VAL A 104 -29.65 -38.72 -43.08
CA VAL A 104 -29.01 -37.73 -42.19
C VAL A 104 -27.77 -37.12 -42.86
N LEU A 105 -26.97 -37.93 -43.54
CA LEU A 105 -25.81 -37.45 -44.27
C LEU A 105 -26.19 -36.65 -45.51
N ALA A 106 -27.26 -37.01 -46.20
CA ALA A 106 -27.75 -36.20 -47.31
C ALA A 106 -28.29 -34.83 -46.85
N VAL A 107 -28.91 -34.76 -45.66
CA VAL A 107 -29.29 -33.48 -45.03
C VAL A 107 -28.03 -32.67 -44.72
N ALA A 108 -27.04 -33.25 -44.03
CA ALA A 108 -25.83 -32.55 -43.63
C ALA A 108 -24.97 -32.11 -44.83
N GLN A 109 -24.70 -33.01 -45.78
CA GLN A 109 -23.84 -32.77 -46.94
C GLN A 109 -24.55 -31.99 -48.06
N GLY A 110 -25.88 -32.10 -48.13
CA GLY A 110 -26.72 -31.37 -49.09
C GLY A 110 -26.99 -29.92 -48.69
N ALA A 111 -26.64 -29.51 -47.47
CA ALA A 111 -26.85 -28.16 -46.96
C ALA A 111 -26.12 -27.11 -47.81
N GLN A 112 -26.85 -26.06 -48.21
CA GLN A 112 -26.31 -24.94 -49.02
C GLN A 112 -26.72 -23.61 -48.41
N GLY A 113 -26.06 -22.52 -48.83
CA GLY A 113 -26.41 -21.17 -48.40
C GLY A 113 -26.46 -21.02 -46.88
N THR A 114 -27.57 -20.54 -46.36
CA THR A 114 -27.81 -20.32 -44.92
C THR A 114 -27.83 -21.61 -44.12
N ASP A 115 -28.30 -22.73 -44.67
CA ASP A 115 -28.36 -24.01 -43.93
C ASP A 115 -26.98 -24.56 -43.62
N ARG A 116 -26.07 -24.45 -44.59
CA ARG A 116 -24.67 -24.83 -44.40
C ARG A 116 -24.02 -24.01 -43.28
N VAL A 117 -24.33 -22.72 -43.23
CA VAL A 117 -23.79 -21.82 -42.19
C VAL A 117 -24.43 -22.11 -40.84
N ALA A 118 -25.75 -22.33 -40.77
CA ALA A 118 -26.43 -22.67 -39.53
C ALA A 118 -25.92 -23.99 -38.92
N LEU A 119 -25.77 -25.04 -39.73
CA LEU A 119 -25.23 -26.32 -39.26
C LEU A 119 -23.79 -26.20 -38.78
N GLN A 120 -22.96 -25.45 -39.51
CA GLN A 120 -21.57 -25.19 -39.11
C GLN A 120 -21.51 -24.41 -37.79
N ASN A 121 -22.26 -23.32 -37.65
CA ASN A 121 -22.33 -22.51 -36.44
C ASN A 121 -22.80 -23.34 -35.23
N ARG A 122 -23.84 -24.17 -35.41
CA ARG A 122 -24.34 -25.07 -34.35
C ARG A 122 -23.29 -26.09 -33.93
N ALA A 123 -22.56 -26.67 -34.88
CA ALA A 123 -21.46 -27.58 -34.57
C ALA A 123 -20.29 -26.89 -33.85
N ASP A 124 -19.94 -25.66 -34.24
CA ASP A 124 -18.87 -24.89 -33.62
C ASP A 124 -19.23 -24.50 -32.18
N ILE A 125 -20.45 -24.00 -31.94
CA ILE A 125 -20.97 -23.69 -30.60
C ILE A 125 -21.06 -24.94 -29.72
N ALA A 126 -21.55 -26.06 -30.27
CA ALA A 126 -21.60 -27.33 -29.55
C ALA A 126 -20.20 -27.80 -29.12
N LEU A 127 -19.19 -27.64 -29.99
CA LEU A 127 -17.81 -27.99 -29.66
C LEU A 127 -17.20 -27.03 -28.64
N GLN A 128 -17.43 -25.73 -28.78
CA GLN A 128 -16.96 -24.71 -27.84
C GLN A 128 -17.51 -24.97 -26.43
N PHE A 129 -18.81 -25.23 -26.31
CA PHE A 129 -19.42 -25.60 -25.04
C PHE A 129 -18.72 -26.81 -24.39
N THR A 130 -18.42 -27.87 -25.16
CA THR A 130 -17.69 -29.04 -24.65
C THR A 130 -16.31 -28.67 -24.12
N GLN A 131 -15.58 -27.82 -24.86
CA GLN A 131 -14.23 -27.42 -24.50
C GLN A 131 -14.19 -26.54 -23.25
N GLU A 132 -15.10 -25.58 -23.14
CA GLU A 132 -15.17 -24.68 -21.98
C GLU A 132 -15.62 -25.41 -20.71
N ALA A 133 -16.63 -26.28 -20.81
CA ALA A 133 -17.04 -27.13 -19.68
C ALA A 133 -15.91 -28.04 -19.19
N LEU A 134 -15.15 -28.62 -20.12
CA LEU A 134 -13.98 -29.44 -19.78
C LEU A 134 -12.87 -28.61 -19.11
N ASN A 135 -12.57 -27.42 -19.65
CA ASN A 135 -11.55 -26.51 -19.09
C ASN A 135 -11.93 -26.03 -17.69
N ALA A 136 -13.21 -25.80 -17.44
CA ALA A 136 -13.75 -25.42 -16.14
C ALA A 136 -13.89 -26.60 -15.15
N GLY A 137 -13.58 -27.84 -15.57
CA GLY A 137 -13.66 -29.02 -14.71
C GLY A 137 -15.10 -29.47 -14.39
N ILE A 138 -16.08 -29.10 -15.23
CA ILE A 138 -17.50 -29.39 -15.02
C ILE A 138 -17.82 -30.83 -15.46
N PRO A 139 -18.53 -31.63 -14.65
CA PRO A 139 -18.95 -32.97 -15.04
C PRO A 139 -20.12 -32.95 -16.05
N PHE A 140 -20.02 -33.77 -17.10
CA PHE A 140 -21.06 -33.91 -18.13
C PHE A 140 -22.24 -34.76 -17.62
N THR A 141 -23.29 -34.09 -17.16
CA THR A 141 -24.53 -34.69 -16.65
C THR A 141 -25.72 -34.42 -17.57
N ALA A 142 -26.86 -35.07 -17.32
CA ALA A 142 -28.09 -34.80 -18.07
C ALA A 142 -28.51 -33.32 -18.06
N SER A 143 -28.28 -32.62 -16.94
CA SER A 143 -28.57 -31.18 -16.84
C SER A 143 -27.66 -30.34 -17.74
N LEU A 144 -26.38 -30.69 -17.84
CA LEU A 144 -25.43 -29.97 -18.69
C LEU A 144 -25.77 -30.13 -20.18
N PHE A 145 -26.21 -31.34 -20.57
CA PHE A 145 -26.68 -31.59 -21.94
C PHE A 145 -27.96 -30.84 -22.28
N ALA A 146 -28.87 -30.65 -21.32
CA ALA A 146 -30.05 -29.81 -21.53
C ALA A 146 -29.66 -28.34 -21.77
N THR A 147 -28.72 -27.81 -20.99
CA THR A 147 -28.19 -26.45 -21.18
C THR A 147 -27.51 -26.29 -22.54
N SER A 148 -26.71 -27.26 -22.98
CA SER A 148 -26.08 -27.17 -24.31
C SER A 148 -27.12 -27.23 -25.44
N SER A 149 -28.17 -28.02 -25.28
CA SER A 149 -29.30 -28.08 -26.22
C SER A 149 -30.02 -26.73 -26.35
N GLU A 150 -30.36 -26.11 -25.22
CA GLU A 150 -31.01 -24.79 -25.18
C GLU A 150 -30.17 -23.71 -25.88
N ILE A 151 -28.85 -23.72 -25.71
CA ILE A 151 -27.94 -22.76 -26.38
C ILE A 151 -27.89 -23.05 -27.89
N ILE A 152 -27.70 -24.31 -28.29
CA ILE A 152 -27.64 -24.71 -29.71
C ILE A 152 -28.92 -24.32 -30.47
N ASP A 153 -30.08 -24.40 -29.83
CA ASP A 153 -31.36 -24.03 -30.42
C ASP A 153 -31.44 -22.55 -30.82
N THR A 154 -30.71 -21.68 -30.12
CA THR A 154 -30.66 -20.24 -30.44
C THR A 154 -29.78 -19.91 -31.65
N VAL A 155 -28.91 -20.83 -32.07
CA VAL A 155 -27.91 -20.58 -33.10
C VAL A 155 -28.54 -20.68 -34.49
N THR A 156 -28.30 -19.64 -35.30
CA THR A 156 -28.75 -19.56 -36.70
C THR A 156 -27.57 -19.29 -37.63
N PHE A 157 -27.85 -18.94 -38.90
CA PHE A 157 -26.82 -18.62 -39.89
C PHE A 157 -26.20 -17.22 -39.70
N THR A 158 -26.64 -16.42 -38.74
CA THR A 158 -26.18 -15.04 -38.50
C THR A 158 -25.05 -14.96 -37.49
N ASP A 159 -24.09 -14.05 -37.69
CA ASP A 159 -22.99 -13.81 -36.75
C ASP A 159 -23.51 -13.34 -35.37
N GLU A 160 -24.60 -12.56 -35.34
CA GLU A 160 -25.21 -12.10 -34.08
C GLU A 160 -25.72 -13.25 -33.21
N SER A 161 -26.29 -14.30 -33.82
CA SER A 161 -26.74 -15.49 -33.06
C SER A 161 -25.57 -16.32 -32.54
N VAL A 162 -24.42 -16.29 -33.23
CA VAL A 162 -23.20 -16.97 -32.76
C VAL A 162 -22.64 -16.23 -31.56
N ALA A 163 -22.46 -14.92 -31.66
CA ALA A 163 -21.97 -14.09 -30.55
C ALA A 163 -22.87 -14.20 -29.31
N ALA A 164 -24.20 -14.21 -29.49
CA ALA A 164 -25.14 -14.40 -28.40
C ALA A 164 -25.04 -15.80 -27.76
N ALA A 165 -24.74 -16.83 -28.56
CA ALA A 165 -24.53 -18.18 -28.05
C ALA A 165 -23.18 -18.32 -27.33
N GLU A 166 -22.11 -17.67 -27.83
CA GLU A 166 -20.81 -17.59 -27.14
C GLU A 166 -20.98 -16.93 -25.75
N ASP A 167 -21.66 -15.78 -25.68
CA ASP A 167 -21.99 -15.11 -24.40
C ASP A 167 -22.83 -16.02 -23.49
N ALA A 168 -23.75 -16.81 -24.05
CA ALA A 168 -24.57 -17.75 -23.29
C ALA A 168 -23.77 -18.95 -22.76
N ILE A 169 -22.76 -19.43 -23.50
CA ILE A 169 -21.82 -20.45 -23.02
C ILE A 169 -21.04 -19.87 -21.84
N ASP A 170 -20.40 -18.71 -22.01
CA ASP A 170 -19.62 -18.04 -20.96
C ASP A 170 -20.48 -17.90 -19.68
N GLN A 171 -21.72 -17.43 -19.81
CA GLN A 171 -22.64 -17.29 -18.70
C GLN A 171 -23.03 -18.64 -18.07
N ALA A 172 -23.32 -19.67 -18.87
CA ALA A 172 -23.66 -21.00 -18.35
C ALA A 172 -22.50 -21.65 -17.59
N ILE A 173 -21.27 -21.50 -18.09
CA ILE A 173 -20.05 -21.99 -17.41
C ILE A 173 -19.87 -21.25 -16.09
N ILE A 174 -20.00 -19.92 -16.10
CA ILE A 174 -19.97 -19.04 -14.93
C ILE A 174 -21.04 -19.47 -13.91
N ASP A 175 -22.28 -19.73 -14.32
CA ASP A 175 -23.38 -20.13 -13.43
C ASP A 175 -23.08 -21.46 -12.72
N ILE A 176 -22.50 -22.42 -13.42
CA ILE A 176 -22.23 -23.77 -12.89
C ILE A 176 -21.03 -23.77 -11.92
N ILE A 177 -20.05 -22.88 -12.09
CA ILE A 177 -18.86 -22.78 -11.22
C ILE A 177 -19.02 -21.77 -10.06
N GLY A 178 -20.19 -21.12 -9.92
CA GLY A 178 -20.48 -20.20 -8.81
C GLY A 178 -20.23 -18.71 -9.10
N GLY A 179 -20.39 -18.28 -10.36
CA GLY A 179 -20.13 -16.93 -10.84
C GLY A 179 -21.36 -16.17 -11.39
N GLY A 180 -22.56 -16.76 -11.39
CA GLY A 180 -23.74 -16.16 -12.03
C GLY A 180 -24.13 -14.78 -11.48
N THR A 181 -24.89 -14.00 -12.26
CA THR A 181 -25.52 -12.78 -11.75
C THR A 181 -26.75 -13.19 -10.93
N GLY A 182 -26.56 -13.37 -9.62
CA GLY A 182 -27.68 -13.52 -8.70
C GLY A 182 -28.65 -12.32 -8.79
N THR A 183 -29.78 -12.44 -8.11
CA THR A 183 -30.78 -11.39 -8.03
C THR A 183 -30.26 -10.20 -7.23
N THR A 184 -30.57 -8.99 -7.69
CA THR A 184 -30.38 -7.79 -6.88
C THR A 184 -31.65 -7.49 -6.08
N PHE A 185 -31.53 -7.46 -4.76
CA PHE A 185 -32.59 -7.18 -3.82
C PHE A 185 -32.49 -5.75 -3.27
N THR A 186 -33.64 -5.12 -3.03
CA THR A 186 -33.74 -3.85 -2.32
C THR A 186 -34.57 -4.03 -1.04
N LEU A 187 -34.05 -3.61 0.11
CA LEU A 187 -34.81 -3.58 1.36
C LEU A 187 -35.76 -2.36 1.38
N LEU A 188 -37.04 -2.58 1.68
CA LEU A 188 -38.08 -1.54 1.54
C LEU A 188 -38.56 -0.95 2.87
N ASP A 189 -38.75 -1.77 3.91
CA ASP A 189 -39.29 -1.35 5.22
C ASP A 189 -38.58 -2.02 6.43
N ASN A 190 -38.68 -1.42 7.62
CA ASN A 190 -38.19 -2.01 8.89
C ASN A 190 -38.72 -3.43 9.10
N GLY A 191 -37.84 -4.30 9.61
CA GLY A 191 -38.12 -5.73 9.75
C GLY A 191 -38.28 -6.47 8.42
N ALA A 192 -37.55 -6.03 7.37
CA ALA A 192 -37.47 -6.77 6.12
C ALA A 192 -36.87 -8.17 6.36
N VAL A 193 -37.41 -9.16 5.67
CA VAL A 193 -36.95 -10.55 5.76
C VAL A 193 -36.57 -11.03 4.38
N LEU A 194 -35.32 -11.44 4.22
CA LEU A 194 -34.79 -12.02 2.98
C LEU A 194 -33.98 -13.27 3.32
N THR A 195 -34.59 -14.43 3.12
CA THR A 195 -33.97 -15.74 3.32
C THR A 195 -34.31 -16.65 2.14
N ALA A 196 -33.81 -17.89 2.13
CA ALA A 196 -34.20 -18.90 1.14
C ALA A 196 -35.69 -19.28 1.16
N ALA A 197 -36.40 -18.99 2.25
CA ALA A 197 -37.78 -19.44 2.45
C ALA A 197 -38.77 -18.29 2.78
N ALA A 198 -38.27 -17.08 3.03
CA ALA A 198 -39.08 -15.92 3.35
C ALA A 198 -38.57 -14.68 2.62
N ASN A 199 -39.49 -14.01 1.93
CA ASN A 199 -39.29 -12.72 1.28
C ASN A 199 -40.45 -11.83 1.75
N SER A 200 -40.13 -10.77 2.48
CA SER A 200 -41.11 -9.81 2.97
C SER A 200 -40.47 -8.43 3.06
N LYS A 201 -41.16 -7.41 2.52
CA LYS A 201 -40.70 -6.01 2.47
C LYS A 201 -39.35 -5.85 1.74
N VAL A 202 -39.16 -6.64 0.69
CA VAL A 202 -38.02 -6.57 -0.21
C VAL A 202 -38.49 -6.62 -1.65
N ALA A 203 -37.74 -6.04 -2.58
CA ALA A 203 -37.97 -6.13 -4.01
C ALA A 203 -36.79 -6.85 -4.69
N PRO A 204 -37.00 -7.68 -5.74
CA PRO A 204 -38.30 -8.09 -6.27
C PRO A 204 -39.05 -9.01 -5.29
N GLU A 205 -40.38 -8.85 -5.25
CA GLU A 205 -41.26 -9.70 -4.44
C GLU A 205 -41.25 -11.14 -4.97
N GLY A 206 -41.28 -12.12 -4.05
CA GLY A 206 -41.37 -13.54 -4.41
C GLY A 206 -40.09 -14.16 -4.98
N LYS A 207 -38.95 -13.46 -4.90
CA LYS A 207 -37.61 -14.00 -5.17
C LYS A 207 -36.85 -14.21 -3.86
N PHE A 208 -35.85 -15.07 -3.84
CA PHE A 208 -35.12 -15.42 -2.62
C PHE A 208 -33.62 -15.42 -2.90
N LEU A 209 -32.81 -15.28 -1.84
CA LEU A 209 -31.38 -15.57 -1.94
C LEU A 209 -31.21 -17.04 -2.37
N SER A 210 -30.23 -17.25 -3.24
CA SER A 210 -30.02 -18.46 -4.00
C SER A 210 -28.64 -19.06 -3.70
N THR A 211 -28.10 -19.90 -4.59
CA THR A 211 -26.72 -20.38 -4.51
C THR A 211 -25.82 -19.69 -5.54
N ALA A 212 -26.29 -18.55 -6.07
CA ALA A 212 -25.59 -17.70 -7.01
C ALA A 212 -25.26 -16.37 -6.32
N ASN A 213 -24.27 -15.64 -6.83
CA ASN A 213 -23.82 -14.38 -6.22
C ASN A 213 -24.91 -13.30 -6.26
N ASP A 214 -25.66 -13.18 -5.19
CA ASP A 214 -26.75 -12.23 -5.01
C ASP A 214 -26.22 -10.88 -4.49
N LYS A 215 -26.97 -9.81 -4.80
CA LYS A 215 -26.68 -8.47 -4.30
C LYS A 215 -27.85 -7.99 -3.48
N VAL A 216 -27.59 -7.47 -2.29
CA VAL A 216 -28.61 -6.82 -1.46
C VAL A 216 -28.23 -5.37 -1.30
N SER A 217 -29.16 -4.46 -1.59
CA SER A 217 -28.96 -3.01 -1.46
C SER A 217 -29.99 -2.40 -0.52
N ALA A 218 -29.52 -1.57 0.40
CA ALA A 218 -30.38 -0.80 1.29
C ALA A 218 -29.96 0.68 1.25
N LEU A 219 -30.78 1.51 0.59
CA LEU A 219 -30.61 2.97 0.53
C LEU A 219 -30.67 3.61 1.93
N THR A 220 -31.35 2.96 2.87
CA THR A 220 -31.21 3.18 4.30
C THR A 220 -31.37 1.80 4.91
N PHE A 221 -30.42 1.36 5.73
CA PHE A 221 -30.53 0.07 6.39
C PHE A 221 -31.58 0.18 7.48
N LEU A 222 -32.52 -0.76 7.42
CA LEU A 222 -33.76 -0.70 8.18
C LEU A 222 -33.62 -1.61 9.38
N ASP A 223 -33.97 -1.08 10.55
CA ASP A 223 -33.75 -1.78 11.82
C ASP A 223 -34.52 -3.12 11.87
N LEU A 224 -33.97 -4.09 12.60
CA LEU A 224 -34.50 -5.45 12.74
C LEU A 224 -34.64 -6.26 11.44
N SER A 225 -33.95 -5.87 10.36
CA SER A 225 -33.91 -6.66 9.13
C SER A 225 -33.20 -8.00 9.35
N PHE A 226 -33.74 -9.08 8.78
CA PHE A 226 -33.19 -10.43 8.83
C PHE A 226 -32.81 -10.92 7.44
N ILE A 227 -31.51 -11.09 7.21
CA ILE A 227 -30.94 -11.53 5.93
C ILE A 227 -30.17 -12.82 6.18
N GLN A 228 -30.52 -13.90 5.48
CA GLN A 228 -29.83 -15.17 5.61
C GLN A 228 -29.64 -15.78 4.22
N ASP A 229 -28.39 -15.83 3.80
CA ASP A 229 -28.00 -16.57 2.60
C ASP A 229 -27.98 -18.09 2.92
N PRO A 230 -28.70 -18.94 2.14
CA PRO A 230 -28.63 -20.39 2.30
C PRO A 230 -27.30 -21.02 1.88
N SER A 231 -26.48 -20.32 1.10
CA SER A 231 -25.25 -20.81 0.52
C SER A 231 -24.02 -20.38 1.34
N THR A 232 -22.87 -20.95 0.97
CA THR A 232 -21.54 -20.58 1.51
C THR A 232 -20.44 -20.65 0.43
N SER A 233 -20.83 -21.00 -0.80
CA SER A 233 -19.93 -21.29 -1.93
C SER A 233 -19.87 -20.16 -2.96
N ASP A 234 -20.78 -19.21 -2.85
CA ASP A 234 -20.92 -17.98 -3.61
C ASP A 234 -20.31 -16.80 -2.83
N ASN A 235 -20.50 -15.60 -3.38
CA ASN A 235 -19.94 -14.35 -2.92
C ASN A 235 -21.03 -13.27 -2.91
N ASP A 236 -21.91 -13.37 -1.94
CA ASP A 236 -22.98 -12.40 -1.76
C ASP A 236 -22.45 -11.06 -1.25
N VAL A 237 -23.07 -9.98 -1.74
CA VAL A 237 -22.71 -8.61 -1.35
C VAL A 237 -23.92 -7.87 -0.83
N LEU A 238 -23.86 -7.42 0.43
CA LEU A 238 -24.80 -6.47 1.01
C LEU A 238 -24.19 -5.07 1.04
N THR A 239 -24.89 -4.08 0.46
CA THR A 239 -24.58 -2.66 0.61
C THR A 239 -25.67 -1.98 1.46
N ALA A 240 -25.24 -1.23 2.47
CA ALA A 240 -26.13 -0.72 3.52
C ALA A 240 -25.73 0.71 3.96
N GLN A 241 -26.61 1.68 3.71
CA GLN A 241 -26.43 3.03 4.24
C GLN A 241 -27.05 3.15 5.65
N ILE A 242 -26.25 3.43 6.67
CA ILE A 242 -26.68 3.61 8.05
C ILE A 242 -26.93 5.10 8.31
N VAL A 243 -28.13 5.45 8.79
CA VAL A 243 -28.52 6.85 9.09
C VAL A 243 -28.84 7.05 10.58
N GLY A 244 -29.24 5.99 11.29
CA GLY A 244 -29.56 6.01 12.71
C GLY A 244 -28.88 4.87 13.44
N VAL A 245 -29.55 4.33 14.46
CA VAL A 245 -29.08 3.15 15.19
C VAL A 245 -29.73 1.91 14.62
N VAL A 246 -28.93 0.90 14.25
CA VAL A 246 -29.43 -0.38 13.71
C VAL A 246 -28.76 -1.59 14.37
N ASP A 247 -29.56 -2.62 14.60
CA ASP A 247 -29.11 -3.94 15.09
C ASP A 247 -29.47 -5.03 14.06
N PRO A 248 -28.65 -5.21 13.01
CA PRO A 248 -28.92 -6.17 11.94
C PRO A 248 -28.82 -7.61 12.43
N ASN A 249 -29.60 -8.50 11.78
CA ASN A 249 -29.37 -9.94 11.87
C ASN A 249 -29.03 -10.47 10.46
N ILE A 250 -27.75 -10.74 10.24
CA ILE A 250 -27.19 -11.13 8.93
C ILE A 250 -26.40 -12.42 9.09
N GLU A 251 -26.71 -13.42 8.30
CA GLU A 251 -25.99 -14.70 8.28
C GLU A 251 -25.55 -15.06 6.86
N ASN A 252 -24.31 -15.57 6.76
CA ASN A 252 -23.66 -16.10 5.55
C ASN A 252 -23.34 -15.12 4.42
N ILE A 253 -23.78 -13.86 4.47
CA ILE A 253 -23.37 -12.86 3.48
C ILE A 253 -21.85 -12.62 3.54
N GLU A 254 -21.13 -12.92 2.46
CA GLU A 254 -19.66 -12.85 2.41
C GLU A 254 -19.11 -11.43 2.62
N THR A 255 -19.67 -10.46 1.92
CA THR A 255 -19.19 -9.08 1.93
C THR A 255 -20.29 -8.13 2.35
N ILE A 256 -20.06 -7.40 3.44
CA ILE A 256 -20.98 -6.39 3.94
C ILE A 256 -20.31 -5.03 3.84
N GLN A 257 -20.94 -4.09 3.13
CA GLN A 257 -20.46 -2.74 2.88
C GLN A 257 -21.38 -1.72 3.55
N PHE A 258 -20.87 -1.07 4.59
CA PHE A 258 -21.55 0.02 5.27
C PHE A 258 -21.16 1.38 4.69
N SER A 259 -22.13 2.28 4.58
CA SER A 259 -21.90 3.72 4.45
C SER A 259 -22.58 4.42 5.62
N GLY A 260 -21.88 5.30 6.32
CA GLY A 260 -22.40 6.02 7.47
C GLY A 260 -22.98 7.40 7.15
N ALA A 261 -23.53 8.01 8.18
CA ALA A 261 -23.96 9.41 8.24
C ALA A 261 -23.67 9.92 9.66
N ALA A 262 -23.71 11.24 9.87
CA ALA A 262 -23.49 11.80 11.20
C ALA A 262 -24.38 11.11 12.25
N THR A 263 -23.78 10.62 13.34
CA THR A 263 -24.42 9.87 14.45
C THR A 263 -24.93 8.45 14.12
N ALA A 264 -24.69 7.94 12.91
CA ALA A 264 -25.06 6.59 12.52
C ALA A 264 -24.33 5.52 13.38
N SER A 265 -25.05 4.47 13.75
CA SER A 265 -24.50 3.36 14.53
C SER A 265 -25.03 2.00 14.08
N VAL A 266 -24.14 1.02 13.98
CA VAL A 266 -24.46 -0.37 13.63
C VAL A 266 -23.81 -1.33 14.62
N ALA A 267 -24.55 -2.33 15.10
CA ALA A 267 -23.99 -3.43 15.89
C ALA A 267 -23.56 -4.61 15.01
N LEU A 268 -22.42 -5.20 15.32
CA LEU A 268 -21.94 -6.42 14.64
C LEU A 268 -22.30 -7.71 15.37
N ALA A 269 -22.94 -7.66 16.55
CA ALA A 269 -23.33 -8.85 17.32
C ALA A 269 -24.26 -9.79 16.56
N GLY A 270 -25.16 -9.26 15.72
CA GLY A 270 -26.10 -10.05 14.92
C GLY A 270 -25.56 -10.48 13.56
N ILE A 271 -24.28 -10.27 13.27
CA ILE A 271 -23.66 -10.67 12.00
C ILE A 271 -22.84 -11.94 12.21
N SER A 272 -23.04 -12.94 11.36
CA SER A 272 -22.31 -14.21 11.42
C SER A 272 -21.80 -14.66 10.05
N LYS A 273 -20.60 -15.24 10.05
CA LYS A 273 -19.90 -15.83 8.89
C LYS A 273 -19.55 -14.87 7.75
N ALA A 274 -19.65 -13.55 7.98
CA ALA A 274 -19.14 -12.57 7.02
C ALA A 274 -17.61 -12.73 6.85
N LYS A 275 -17.15 -12.74 5.60
CA LYS A 275 -15.72 -12.79 5.26
C LYS A 275 -15.11 -11.39 5.35
N GLN A 276 -15.86 -10.35 4.99
CA GLN A 276 -15.42 -8.96 4.98
C GLN A 276 -16.50 -8.02 5.51
N VAL A 277 -16.12 -7.11 6.41
CA VAL A 277 -16.95 -6.01 6.89
C VAL A 277 -16.26 -4.70 6.51
N GLN A 278 -16.82 -4.02 5.52
CA GLN A 278 -16.24 -2.84 4.90
C GLN A 278 -17.00 -1.57 5.30
N VAL A 279 -16.27 -0.48 5.47
CA VAL A 279 -16.84 0.87 5.57
C VAL A 279 -16.38 1.66 4.36
N VAL A 280 -17.35 2.10 3.56
CA VAL A 280 -17.10 2.71 2.26
C VAL A 280 -16.95 4.23 2.37
N LYS A 281 -17.78 4.88 3.18
CA LYS A 281 -17.82 6.34 3.37
C LYS A 281 -18.69 6.73 4.56
N GLY A 282 -18.58 7.97 5.00
CA GLY A 282 -19.40 8.62 6.02
C GLY A 282 -19.04 8.22 7.45
N ASP A 283 -19.40 9.10 8.38
CA ASP A 283 -19.18 8.88 9.81
C ASP A 283 -19.94 7.64 10.30
N LEU A 284 -19.30 6.78 11.09
CA LEU A 284 -19.94 5.56 11.56
C LEU A 284 -19.45 5.12 12.95
N ILE A 285 -20.40 4.79 13.82
CA ILE A 285 -20.16 4.15 15.11
C ILE A 285 -20.43 2.65 14.99
N ILE A 286 -19.39 1.83 15.03
CA ILE A 286 -19.50 0.36 15.01
C ILE A 286 -19.47 -0.16 16.44
N ARG A 287 -20.54 -0.82 16.87
CA ARG A 287 -20.61 -1.54 18.14
C ARG A 287 -20.31 -3.01 17.95
N ASP A 288 -19.83 -3.65 19.01
CA ASP A 288 -19.28 -5.01 18.94
C ASP A 288 -18.15 -5.09 17.92
N ALA A 289 -17.37 -4.01 17.83
CA ALA A 289 -16.39 -3.79 16.77
C ALA A 289 -15.28 -4.85 16.76
N ASN A 290 -15.05 -5.51 17.90
CA ASN A 290 -14.09 -6.60 17.97
C ASN A 290 -14.62 -7.93 17.42
N ASN A 291 -15.85 -8.04 16.94
CA ASN A 291 -16.34 -9.26 16.29
C ASN A 291 -15.68 -9.53 14.93
N TYR A 292 -15.35 -8.47 14.19
CA TYR A 292 -14.77 -8.55 12.84
C TYR A 292 -13.60 -7.57 12.69
N ALA A 293 -12.69 -7.86 11.76
CA ALA A 293 -11.80 -6.84 11.27
C ALA A 293 -12.59 -5.87 10.38
N ILE A 294 -12.38 -4.57 10.56
CA ILE A 294 -13.09 -3.52 9.83
C ILE A 294 -12.21 -3.04 8.67
N ASP A 295 -12.66 -3.23 7.44
CA ASP A 295 -11.98 -2.79 6.23
C ASP A 295 -12.42 -1.37 5.85
N LEU A 296 -11.57 -0.37 6.07
CA LEU A 296 -11.78 0.96 5.49
C LEU A 296 -11.40 0.90 4.01
N VAL A 297 -12.36 1.16 3.14
CA VAL A 297 -12.19 1.07 1.69
C VAL A 297 -11.36 2.24 1.17
N ALA A 298 -10.70 2.06 0.02
CA ALA A 298 -9.94 3.10 -0.66
C ALA A 298 -10.77 4.39 -0.83
N GLY A 299 -10.20 5.53 -0.43
CA GLY A 299 -10.86 6.83 -0.48
C GLY A 299 -11.69 7.19 0.75
N TYR A 300 -11.81 6.33 1.76
CA TYR A 300 -12.47 6.67 3.02
C TYR A 300 -11.82 7.90 3.68
N ALA A 301 -12.62 8.86 4.13
CA ALA A 301 -12.19 10.19 4.55
C ALA A 301 -13.06 10.78 5.67
N ASP A 302 -13.64 9.92 6.51
CA ASP A 302 -14.65 10.29 7.51
C ASP A 302 -14.31 9.75 8.92
N ASP A 303 -15.15 10.02 9.91
CA ASP A 303 -14.90 9.62 11.29
C ASP A 303 -15.41 8.20 11.61
N LEU A 304 -14.51 7.30 12.01
CA LEU A 304 -14.84 5.97 12.51
C LEU A 304 -14.76 5.93 14.04
N THR A 305 -15.83 5.52 14.71
CA THR A 305 -15.81 5.21 16.14
C THR A 305 -16.08 3.73 16.35
N LEU A 306 -15.21 3.06 17.10
CA LEU A 306 -15.34 1.66 17.46
C LEU A 306 -15.78 1.54 18.92
N VAL A 307 -16.72 0.63 19.21
CA VAL A 307 -17.16 0.34 20.58
C VAL A 307 -16.95 -1.14 20.86
N GLU A 308 -16.07 -1.42 21.81
CA GLU A 308 -15.81 -2.76 22.32
C GLU A 308 -16.98 -3.25 23.19
N THR A 309 -17.31 -4.53 23.08
CA THR A 309 -18.34 -5.15 23.94
C THR A 309 -17.91 -6.51 24.49
N ALA A 310 -16.95 -7.19 23.85
CA ALA A 310 -16.38 -8.45 24.32
C ALA A 310 -14.99 -8.25 24.93
N LEU A 311 -14.78 -8.69 26.18
CA LEU A 311 -13.49 -8.54 26.86
C LEU A 311 -12.39 -9.42 26.26
N ASN A 312 -11.14 -8.98 26.38
CA ASN A 312 -9.89 -9.64 26.01
C ASN A 312 -9.77 -9.92 24.50
N LYS A 313 -10.38 -9.08 23.67
CA LYS A 313 -10.33 -9.22 22.22
C LYS A 313 -10.03 -7.87 21.59
N ASP A 314 -8.82 -7.77 21.05
CA ASP A 314 -8.34 -6.61 20.32
C ASP A 314 -9.26 -6.27 19.12
N LEU A 315 -9.29 -4.99 18.78
CA LEU A 315 -9.96 -4.47 17.61
C LEU A 315 -8.97 -4.44 16.43
N THR A 316 -9.47 -4.61 15.21
CA THR A 316 -8.63 -4.55 14.01
C THR A 316 -9.30 -3.67 12.96
N VAL A 317 -8.54 -2.69 12.45
CA VAL A 317 -8.92 -1.84 11.32
C VAL A 317 -7.89 -2.02 10.21
N ASN A 318 -8.34 -2.45 9.05
CA ASN A 318 -7.53 -2.55 7.85
C ASN A 318 -7.65 -1.25 7.06
N LEU A 319 -6.53 -0.59 6.79
CA LEU A 319 -6.46 0.65 6.02
C LEU A 319 -6.13 0.30 4.55
N ASN A 320 -7.13 0.34 3.67
CA ASN A 320 -6.98 0.01 2.25
C ASN A 320 -6.85 1.26 1.36
N GLY A 321 -6.25 2.34 1.88
CA GLY A 321 -6.04 3.58 1.13
C GLY A 321 -6.93 4.72 1.60
N THR A 322 -6.98 4.94 2.91
CA THR A 322 -7.70 6.08 3.49
C THR A 322 -7.04 7.40 3.07
N THR A 323 -7.82 8.47 3.05
CA THR A 323 -7.34 9.80 2.67
C THR A 323 -7.54 10.81 3.80
N ALA A 324 -6.98 12.00 3.65
CA ALA A 324 -7.18 13.08 4.61
C ALA A 324 -8.68 13.34 4.84
N GLY A 325 -9.07 13.45 6.10
CA GLY A 325 -10.45 13.41 6.58
C GLY A 325 -10.69 12.22 7.52
N ALA A 326 -10.03 11.09 7.29
CA ALA A 326 -10.23 9.88 8.08
C ALA A 326 -9.70 10.00 9.53
N SER A 327 -10.52 9.63 10.51
CA SER A 327 -10.14 9.51 11.92
C SER A 327 -10.62 8.20 12.55
N ILE A 328 -9.97 7.77 13.64
CA ILE A 328 -10.33 6.54 14.35
C ILE A 328 -10.35 6.80 15.86
N ALA A 329 -11.51 6.62 16.47
CA ALA A 329 -11.68 6.59 17.92
C ALA A 329 -12.12 5.20 18.38
N ALA A 330 -11.68 4.77 19.56
CA ALA A 330 -12.17 3.55 20.18
C ALA A 330 -12.63 3.79 21.62
N ASN A 331 -13.84 3.32 21.91
CA ASN A 331 -14.41 3.22 23.24
C ASN A 331 -14.26 1.78 23.73
N LEU A 332 -13.33 1.56 24.65
CA LEU A 332 -12.86 0.25 25.09
C LEU A 332 -13.43 -0.13 26.46
N PHE A 333 -13.65 -1.41 26.68
CA PHE A 333 -14.13 -1.97 27.95
C PHE A 333 -12.99 -2.55 28.79
N ASP A 334 -11.88 -2.94 28.15
CA ASP A 334 -10.66 -3.35 28.81
C ASP A 334 -9.39 -2.87 28.09
N LYS A 335 -8.24 -3.46 28.43
CA LYS A 335 -6.92 -3.07 27.92
C LYS A 335 -6.65 -3.57 26.50
N SER A 336 -7.70 -3.81 25.73
CA SER A 336 -7.63 -4.23 24.34
C SER A 336 -6.86 -3.22 23.51
N LYS A 337 -6.16 -3.73 22.50
CA LYS A 337 -5.43 -2.92 21.53
C LYS A 337 -6.34 -2.59 20.34
N VAL A 338 -5.96 -1.54 19.62
CA VAL A 338 -6.51 -1.23 18.30
C VAL A 338 -5.41 -1.46 17.27
N ASN A 339 -5.52 -2.55 16.52
CA ASN A 339 -4.58 -2.90 15.46
C ASN A 339 -4.94 -2.14 14.18
N LEU A 340 -4.03 -1.30 13.71
CA LEU A 340 -4.10 -0.62 12.42
C LEU A 340 -3.24 -1.38 11.41
N VAL A 341 -3.88 -2.10 10.49
CA VAL A 341 -3.21 -2.93 9.48
C VAL A 341 -3.20 -2.18 8.15
N VAL A 342 -2.04 -1.65 7.75
CA VAL A 342 -1.90 -0.81 6.57
C VAL A 342 -1.69 -1.70 5.33
N LYS A 343 -2.75 -1.83 4.52
CA LYS A 343 -2.77 -2.68 3.30
C LYS A 343 -2.56 -1.89 2.01
N ALA A 344 -2.87 -0.59 2.03
CA ALA A 344 -2.54 0.37 0.98
C ALA A 344 -2.05 1.68 1.61
N ALA A 345 -1.28 2.48 0.86
CA ALA A 345 -0.78 3.76 1.36
C ALA A 345 -1.94 4.62 1.86
N SER A 346 -1.89 5.02 3.13
CA SER A 346 -3.04 5.55 3.85
C SER A 346 -2.70 6.82 4.62
N VAL A 347 -3.69 7.71 4.75
CA VAL A 347 -3.61 8.93 5.54
C VAL A 347 -4.70 8.90 6.59
N LEU A 348 -4.33 9.16 7.84
CA LEU A 348 -5.25 9.44 8.94
C LEU A 348 -5.05 10.90 9.34
N SER A 349 -6.11 11.68 9.19
CA SER A 349 -6.12 13.08 9.57
C SER A 349 -7.55 13.56 9.71
N ASN A 350 -7.98 13.98 10.90
CA ASN A 350 -9.33 14.48 11.07
C ASN A 350 -9.58 15.71 10.17
N ALA A 351 -10.74 15.77 9.51
CA ALA A 351 -11.17 16.91 8.73
C ALA A 351 -11.24 18.20 9.57
N ASP A 352 -11.71 18.09 10.83
CA ASP A 352 -11.63 19.14 11.82
C ASP A 352 -10.35 18.96 12.67
N LYS A 353 -9.35 19.82 12.41
CA LYS A 353 -8.06 19.81 13.10
C LYS A 353 -8.15 20.14 14.61
N THR A 354 -9.32 20.51 15.12
CA THR A 354 -9.57 20.68 16.56
C THR A 354 -9.99 19.38 17.27
N LEU A 355 -10.38 18.36 16.50
CA LEU A 355 -10.76 17.03 16.98
C LEU A 355 -9.57 16.05 16.91
N ASP A 356 -9.79 14.88 17.51
CA ASP A 356 -8.81 13.79 17.55
C ASP A 356 -8.75 13.08 16.19
N THR A 357 -7.53 12.89 15.67
CA THR A 357 -7.29 11.96 14.56
C THR A 357 -7.28 10.52 15.06
N LEU A 358 -6.70 10.30 16.24
CA LEU A 358 -6.66 9.00 16.92
C LEU A 358 -7.04 9.17 18.39
N LYS A 359 -7.91 8.30 18.89
CA LYS A 359 -8.35 8.36 20.31
C LYS A 359 -8.54 6.99 20.95
N LEU A 360 -8.03 6.84 22.18
CA LEU A 360 -8.36 5.74 23.10
C LEU A 360 -8.94 6.32 24.39
N ASP A 361 -9.94 5.68 24.97
CA ASP A 361 -10.63 6.13 26.19
C ASP A 361 -10.28 5.36 27.47
N ILE A 362 -9.35 4.39 27.37
CA ILE A 362 -8.92 3.57 28.50
C ILE A 362 -7.39 3.54 28.69
N THR A 363 -7.01 3.30 29.93
CA THR A 363 -5.61 3.12 30.39
C THR A 363 -5.03 1.79 29.94
N GLN A 364 -3.73 1.74 29.69
CA GLN A 364 -2.97 0.56 29.28
C GLN A 364 -3.43 -0.10 27.96
N SER A 365 -3.99 0.69 27.04
CA SER A 365 -4.36 0.30 25.67
C SER A 365 -3.45 0.96 24.64
N ASN A 366 -3.27 0.32 23.49
CA ASN A 366 -2.32 0.80 22.49
C ASN A 366 -2.93 0.81 21.09
N PHE A 367 -2.49 1.76 20.27
CA PHE A 367 -2.54 1.62 18.83
C PHE A 367 -1.33 0.80 18.39
N VAL A 368 -1.56 -0.29 17.66
CA VAL A 368 -0.50 -1.14 17.10
C VAL A 368 -0.56 -1.05 15.58
N ILE A 369 0.51 -0.60 14.94
CA ILE A 369 0.59 -0.42 13.49
C ILE A 369 1.36 -1.58 12.88
N THR A 370 0.79 -2.19 11.84
CA THR A 370 1.41 -3.27 11.06
C THR A 370 1.11 -3.10 9.57
N GLY A 371 1.75 -3.91 8.72
CA GLY A 371 1.60 -3.83 7.27
C GLY A 371 2.86 -3.33 6.57
N ASP A 372 2.79 -3.25 5.24
CA ASP A 372 3.94 -3.04 4.37
C ASP A 372 3.83 -1.79 3.49
N LYS A 373 2.79 -0.98 3.69
CA LYS A 373 2.53 0.26 2.94
C LYS A 373 2.63 1.46 3.85
N ASN A 374 3.01 2.60 3.29
CA ASN A 374 3.25 3.82 4.04
C ASN A 374 1.98 4.34 4.74
N LEU A 375 2.18 4.88 5.95
CA LEU A 375 1.11 5.49 6.74
C LEU A 375 1.51 6.92 7.13
N THR A 376 0.62 7.86 6.83
CA THR A 376 0.72 9.23 7.37
C THR A 376 -0.35 9.43 8.44
N ILE A 377 0.05 9.88 9.63
CA ILE A 377 -0.84 10.33 10.69
C ILE A 377 -0.58 11.82 10.92
N ASP A 378 -1.59 12.66 10.68
CA ASP A 378 -1.52 14.11 10.86
C ASP A 378 -2.68 14.58 11.75
N GLY A 379 -2.38 14.99 12.97
CA GLY A 379 -3.35 15.63 13.87
C GLY A 379 -3.23 15.21 15.33
N LYS A 380 -4.25 15.55 16.12
CA LYS A 380 -4.25 15.29 17.57
C LYS A 380 -4.38 13.79 17.85
N ILE A 381 -3.57 13.30 18.78
CA ILE A 381 -3.66 11.94 19.32
C ILE A 381 -3.96 12.06 20.80
N ASP A 382 -5.07 11.47 21.24
CA ASP A 382 -5.58 11.50 22.62
C ASP A 382 -5.61 10.09 23.21
N VAL A 383 -4.80 9.86 24.25
CA VAL A 383 -4.67 8.58 24.96
C VAL A 383 -4.65 8.82 26.47
N VAL A 384 -5.36 7.96 27.22
CA VAL A 384 -5.72 8.26 28.62
C VAL A 384 -4.57 8.24 29.63
N ASP A 385 -3.46 7.56 29.35
CA ASP A 385 -2.31 7.58 30.25
C ASP A 385 -0.96 7.43 29.54
N GLY A 386 0.12 7.62 30.32
CA GLY A 386 1.48 7.55 29.80
C GLY A 386 2.03 6.13 29.58
N THR A 387 1.23 5.08 29.78
CA THR A 387 1.57 3.70 29.40
C THR A 387 1.08 3.35 28.01
N ASN A 388 0.03 4.04 27.54
CA ASN A 388 -0.48 3.93 26.19
C ASN A 388 0.59 4.39 25.19
N ARG A 389 0.69 3.69 24.07
CA ARG A 389 1.64 3.98 23.00
C ARG A 389 1.03 3.87 21.61
N LEU A 390 1.65 4.61 20.69
CA LEU A 390 1.61 4.31 19.26
C LEU A 390 2.78 3.39 18.96
N ASP A 391 2.49 2.14 18.61
CA ASP A 391 3.48 1.08 18.49
C ASP A 391 3.56 0.57 17.05
N ALA A 392 4.56 1.03 16.31
CA ALA A 392 4.81 0.57 14.94
C ALA A 392 5.94 -0.46 14.86
N THR A 393 6.35 -1.10 15.97
CA THR A 393 7.53 -2.01 16.01
C THR A 393 7.56 -3.04 14.86
N ASP A 394 6.40 -3.57 14.46
CA ASP A 394 6.29 -4.59 13.41
C ASP A 394 5.98 -4.05 12.01
N PHE A 395 5.80 -2.75 11.87
CA PHE A 395 5.49 -2.08 10.62
C PHE A 395 6.70 -2.04 9.68
N THR A 396 6.51 -2.41 8.41
CA THR A 396 7.57 -2.43 7.39
C THR A 396 7.38 -1.37 6.30
N GLY A 397 6.32 -0.55 6.39
CA GLY A 397 6.16 0.66 5.59
C GLY A 397 6.71 1.87 6.33
N GLU A 398 6.87 2.99 5.61
CA GLU A 398 7.33 4.24 6.23
C GLU A 398 6.20 4.89 7.03
N LEU A 399 6.48 5.26 8.28
CA LEU A 399 5.59 6.02 9.15
C LEU A 399 5.95 7.51 9.10
N THR A 400 4.98 8.33 8.70
CA THR A 400 5.06 9.79 8.84
C THR A 400 4.06 10.25 9.90
N LEU A 401 4.55 10.72 11.04
CA LEU A 401 3.75 11.23 12.14
C LEU A 401 3.93 12.75 12.28
N THR A 402 2.87 13.52 12.07
CA THR A 402 2.80 14.95 12.40
C THR A 402 1.85 15.15 13.56
N LEU A 403 2.40 15.43 14.73
CA LEU A 403 1.63 15.47 15.98
C LEU A 403 0.92 16.82 16.14
N GLY A 404 -0.40 16.77 16.20
CA GLY A 404 -1.25 17.94 16.42
C GLY A 404 -1.07 18.58 17.79
N LYS A 405 -1.51 19.84 17.92
CA LYS A 405 -1.45 20.57 19.19
C LYS A 405 -2.31 19.88 20.24
N ASN A 406 -1.83 19.87 21.49
CA ASN A 406 -2.51 19.26 22.65
C ASN A 406 -2.66 17.72 22.57
N SER A 407 -1.90 17.02 21.74
CA SER A 407 -1.76 15.57 21.90
C SER A 407 -1.12 15.23 23.25
N ASP A 408 -1.57 14.15 23.87
CA ASP A 408 -1.14 13.71 25.21
C ASP A 408 -0.41 12.34 25.19
N ILE A 409 -0.06 11.86 24.00
CA ILE A 409 0.76 10.67 23.82
C ILE A 409 2.18 10.86 24.35
N THR A 410 2.64 9.93 25.20
CA THR A 410 4.00 9.98 25.78
C THR A 410 4.89 8.82 25.34
N GLN A 411 4.41 7.92 24.48
CA GLN A 411 5.19 6.81 23.97
C GLN A 411 4.93 6.61 22.48
N ILE A 412 5.99 6.73 21.67
CA ILE A 412 5.96 6.59 20.22
C ILE A 412 7.07 5.62 19.84
N VAL A 413 6.73 4.59 19.06
CA VAL A 413 7.70 3.62 18.53
C VAL A 413 7.54 3.56 17.01
N GLY A 414 8.62 3.80 16.29
CA GLY A 414 8.73 3.65 14.83
C GLY A 414 8.78 2.19 14.37
N GLY A 415 8.81 2.03 13.06
CA GLY A 415 8.82 0.77 12.34
C GLY A 415 10.22 0.28 12.00
N LYS A 416 10.30 -0.50 10.91
CA LYS A 416 11.53 -1.13 10.45
C LYS A 416 12.22 -0.36 9.32
N THR A 417 11.67 0.78 8.94
CA THR A 417 12.09 1.61 7.81
C THR A 417 12.23 3.05 8.26
N ASN A 418 12.80 3.91 7.41
CA ASN A 418 12.97 5.32 7.71
C ASN A 418 11.63 6.00 8.03
N ASP A 419 11.50 6.47 9.26
CA ASP A 419 10.32 7.16 9.75
C ASP A 419 10.57 8.65 9.95
N THR A 420 9.48 9.41 9.91
CA THR A 420 9.51 10.85 10.12
C THR A 420 8.54 11.26 11.22
N PHE A 421 9.07 11.88 12.26
CA PHE A 421 8.31 12.40 13.40
C PHE A 421 8.39 13.92 13.43
N THR A 422 7.26 14.62 13.38
CA THR A 422 7.17 16.08 13.46
C THR A 422 6.35 16.50 14.67
N LEU A 423 7.02 17.03 15.69
CA LEU A 423 6.44 17.49 16.96
C LEU A 423 6.71 19.00 17.12
N THR A 424 6.03 19.79 16.29
CA THR A 424 6.26 21.25 16.19
C THR A 424 5.01 22.11 16.42
N ALA A 425 3.86 21.48 16.68
CA ALA A 425 2.57 22.15 16.84
C ALA A 425 2.49 22.97 18.14
N ALA A 426 3.30 22.61 19.13
CA ALA A 426 3.58 23.41 20.32
C ALA A 426 5.09 23.45 20.59
N VAL A 427 5.53 24.46 21.33
CA VAL A 427 6.90 24.49 21.89
C VAL A 427 7.01 23.39 22.94
N ASP A 428 8.14 22.69 22.96
CA ASP A 428 8.45 21.60 23.88
C ASP A 428 7.51 20.39 23.79
N GLN A 429 6.86 20.18 22.65
CA GLN A 429 5.94 19.06 22.46
C GLN A 429 6.59 17.68 22.61
N ILE A 430 7.90 17.57 22.34
CA ILE A 430 8.69 16.34 22.57
C ILE A 430 9.00 16.09 24.05
N ASN A 431 8.90 17.11 24.91
CA ASN A 431 9.31 17.00 26.31
C ASN A 431 8.41 16.00 27.07
N GLY A 432 9.02 14.95 27.61
CA GLY A 432 8.30 13.88 28.31
C GLY A 432 7.76 12.78 27.40
N VAL A 433 8.03 12.84 26.09
CA VAL A 433 7.70 11.78 25.13
C VAL A 433 8.90 10.81 25.03
N ASN A 434 8.65 9.54 25.28
CA ASN A 434 9.57 8.46 24.96
C ASN A 434 9.39 8.08 23.49
N LEU A 435 10.35 8.48 22.66
CA LEU A 435 10.34 8.23 21.22
C LEU A 435 11.47 7.29 20.86
N ASN A 436 11.14 6.16 20.26
CA ASN A 436 12.09 5.21 19.70
C ASN A 436 11.88 5.14 18.18
N GLY A 437 12.85 5.58 17.36
CA GLY A 437 12.75 5.46 15.90
C GLY A 437 12.80 4.01 15.40
N ASN A 438 13.42 3.13 16.20
CA ASN A 438 13.60 1.70 15.94
C ASN A 438 14.64 1.42 14.84
N ASP A 439 14.32 0.66 13.77
CA ASP A 439 15.28 0.40 12.70
C ASP A 439 15.02 1.37 11.54
N GLY A 440 16.08 1.87 10.91
CA GLY A 440 15.95 2.80 9.79
C GLY A 440 16.91 3.97 9.96
N ASN A 441 16.76 4.97 9.09
CA ASN A 441 17.33 6.29 9.28
C ASN A 441 16.18 7.24 9.60
N ASP A 442 15.94 7.46 10.89
CA ASP A 442 14.77 8.18 11.37
C ASP A 442 15.05 9.67 11.53
N THR A 443 14.00 10.47 11.30
CA THR A 443 14.07 11.93 11.40
C THR A 443 13.06 12.45 12.42
N LEU A 444 13.55 13.19 13.41
CA LEU A 444 12.75 13.93 14.37
C LEU A 444 12.85 15.43 14.12
N THR A 445 11.74 16.08 13.78
CA THR A 445 11.63 17.54 13.69
C THR A 445 10.90 18.10 14.90
N VAL A 446 11.53 18.99 15.66
CA VAL A 446 11.02 19.51 16.93
C VAL A 446 11.11 21.03 17.03
N LYS A 447 10.27 21.61 17.87
CA LYS A 447 10.37 23.01 18.30
C LYS A 447 10.57 23.05 19.81
N VAL A 448 11.75 23.44 20.27
CA VAL A 448 12.14 23.40 21.69
C VAL A 448 12.58 24.79 22.14
N GLY A 449 12.08 25.24 23.29
CA GLY A 449 12.51 26.47 23.95
C GLY A 449 13.69 26.23 24.90
N ALA A 450 13.64 26.87 26.07
CA ALA A 450 14.66 26.72 27.10
C ALA A 450 14.41 25.49 28.01
N THR A 451 14.24 24.31 27.40
CA THR A 451 13.88 23.05 28.10
C THR A 451 14.99 22.01 27.93
N PRO A 452 16.01 21.99 28.82
CA PRO A 452 17.22 21.19 28.64
C PRO A 452 16.99 19.68 28.45
N ALA A 453 16.00 19.12 29.14
CA ALA A 453 15.72 17.69 29.17
C ALA A 453 14.77 17.21 28.05
N ALA A 454 14.43 18.07 27.08
CA ALA A 454 13.40 17.81 26.09
C ALA A 454 13.62 16.54 25.26
N LEU A 455 14.87 16.09 25.11
CA LEU A 455 15.23 14.90 24.32
C LEU A 455 15.56 13.65 25.16
N ASN A 456 15.39 13.68 26.48
CA ASN A 456 15.82 12.57 27.35
C ASN A 456 15.13 11.23 27.05
N GLY A 457 13.94 11.25 26.43
CA GLY A 457 13.19 10.06 26.04
C GLY A 457 13.43 9.60 24.59
N VAL A 458 14.32 10.26 23.85
CA VAL A 458 14.57 9.95 22.43
C VAL A 458 15.71 8.95 22.29
N ILE A 459 15.49 7.88 21.54
CA ILE A 459 16.49 6.84 21.20
C ILE A 459 16.32 6.40 19.74
N ASN A 460 17.39 5.85 19.15
CA ASN A 460 17.40 5.31 17.79
C ASN A 460 16.80 6.29 16.76
N VAL A 461 17.32 7.52 16.73
CA VAL A 461 16.99 8.53 15.74
C VAL A 461 18.29 9.10 15.21
N GLU A 462 18.45 9.12 13.88
CA GLU A 462 19.70 9.52 13.24
C GLU A 462 19.76 11.02 12.95
N THR A 463 18.61 11.67 12.78
CA THR A 463 18.53 13.09 12.46
C THR A 463 17.53 13.84 13.35
N ILE A 464 18.00 14.90 14.01
CA ILE A 464 17.17 15.84 14.74
C ILE A 464 17.24 17.22 14.07
N ILE A 465 16.09 17.73 13.64
CA ILE A 465 15.92 19.04 13.04
C ILE A 465 15.20 19.96 14.03
N PHE A 466 15.84 21.04 14.41
CA PHE A 466 15.23 22.08 15.24
C PHE A 466 14.55 23.14 14.38
N LYS A 467 13.30 23.46 14.74
CA LYS A 467 12.57 24.62 14.26
C LYS A 467 12.58 25.72 15.32
N GLU A 468 12.78 26.95 14.86
CA GLU A 468 12.94 28.12 15.71
C GLU A 468 11.66 28.37 16.53
N ASP A 469 11.83 28.61 17.84
CA ASP A 469 10.79 29.18 18.69
C ASP A 469 10.79 30.72 18.56
N THR A 470 9.60 31.30 18.58
CA THR A 470 9.41 32.75 18.57
C THR A 470 9.84 33.42 19.89
N ALA A 471 9.71 32.71 21.03
CA ALA A 471 9.89 33.30 22.34
C ALA A 471 11.32 33.13 22.89
N ALA A 472 11.78 31.89 23.02
CA ALA A 472 13.03 31.54 23.69
C ALA A 472 14.11 31.04 22.73
N ASN A 473 15.36 31.01 23.21
CA ASN A 473 16.43 30.26 22.58
C ASN A 473 16.28 28.78 22.90
N THR A 474 16.76 27.92 22.01
CA THR A 474 16.72 26.47 22.23
C THR A 474 17.88 26.05 23.13
N THR A 475 17.59 25.34 24.22
CA THR A 475 18.62 24.79 25.12
C THR A 475 18.40 23.30 25.31
N ILE A 476 19.44 22.50 25.05
CA ILE A 476 19.44 21.03 25.15
C ILE A 476 20.65 20.56 25.96
N VAL A 477 20.42 19.63 26.87
CA VAL A 477 21.46 18.83 27.53
C VAL A 477 21.15 17.38 27.26
N THR A 478 22.07 16.67 26.60
CA THR A 478 21.85 15.29 26.20
C THR A 478 22.04 14.31 27.36
N VAL A 479 21.61 13.07 27.12
CA VAL A 479 21.94 11.88 27.92
C VAL A 479 22.68 10.89 27.00
N ASP A 480 23.48 10.00 27.58
CA ASP A 480 24.26 8.98 26.85
C ASP A 480 23.39 7.98 26.06
N ALA A 481 22.09 7.89 26.36
CA ALA A 481 21.17 7.01 25.64
C ALA A 481 20.67 7.62 24.31
N LEU A 482 20.90 8.92 24.07
CA LEU A 482 20.37 9.61 22.89
C LEU A 482 20.99 9.09 21.60
N VAL A 483 22.28 8.74 21.62
CA VAL A 483 23.00 8.23 20.46
C VAL A 483 23.40 6.78 20.71
N ALA A 484 23.06 5.89 19.79
CA ALA A 484 23.48 4.50 19.92
C ALA A 484 25.01 4.37 19.82
N SER A 485 25.56 3.34 20.46
CA SER A 485 27.01 3.09 20.47
C SER A 485 27.60 2.96 19.08
N GLY A 486 28.60 3.80 18.77
CA GLY A 486 29.25 3.88 17.48
C GLY A 486 28.44 4.56 16.37
N ALA A 487 27.22 5.02 16.66
CA ALA A 487 26.40 5.79 15.72
C ALA A 487 26.77 7.28 15.75
N THR A 488 26.28 8.01 14.75
CA THR A 488 26.42 9.47 14.67
C THR A 488 25.05 10.11 14.56
N LEU A 489 24.71 11.00 15.48
CA LEU A 489 23.49 11.80 15.41
C LEU A 489 23.74 13.11 14.65
N THR A 490 22.94 13.36 13.61
CA THR A 490 22.92 14.66 12.94
C THR A 490 21.96 15.60 13.66
N VAL A 491 22.45 16.78 14.06
CA VAL A 491 21.69 17.84 14.71
C VAL A 491 21.71 19.08 13.82
N ASP A 492 20.54 19.54 13.40
CA ASP A 492 20.41 20.66 12.47
C ASP A 492 19.52 21.79 13.03
N ALA A 493 20.14 22.92 13.35
CA ALA A 493 19.48 24.18 13.69
C ALA A 493 19.75 25.29 12.64
N SER A 494 20.20 24.93 11.43
CA SER A 494 20.54 25.89 10.36
C SER A 494 19.38 26.80 9.95
N SER A 495 18.14 26.44 10.29
CA SER A 495 16.96 27.26 10.04
C SER A 495 16.82 28.48 10.99
N PHE A 496 17.63 28.57 12.04
CA PHE A 496 17.53 29.65 13.03
C PHE A 496 18.13 30.95 12.49
N THR A 497 17.39 32.04 12.67
CA THR A 497 17.78 33.37 12.16
C THR A 497 17.74 34.47 13.22
N THR A 498 16.96 34.25 14.29
CA THR A 498 16.73 35.20 15.37
C THR A 498 16.98 34.62 16.76
N LYS A 499 17.13 33.29 16.87
CA LYS A 499 17.52 32.57 18.09
C LYS A 499 18.85 31.86 17.91
N PHE A 500 19.45 31.47 19.04
CA PHE A 500 20.62 30.60 19.07
C PHE A 500 20.28 29.23 19.65
N LEU A 501 21.13 28.26 19.36
CA LEU A 501 21.16 26.92 19.91
C LEU A 501 22.24 26.84 21.00
N ALA A 502 21.84 26.45 22.21
CA ALA A 502 22.75 25.94 23.23
C ALA A 502 22.59 24.41 23.32
N PHE A 503 23.50 23.66 22.72
CA PHE A 503 23.48 22.20 22.71
C PHE A 503 24.67 21.66 23.52
N ASN A 504 24.38 20.87 24.55
CA ASN A 504 25.39 20.23 25.39
C ASN A 504 25.36 18.71 25.26
N GLY A 505 26.25 18.18 24.41
CA GLY A 505 26.47 16.76 24.13
C GLY A 505 27.35 16.01 25.14
N ALA A 506 27.91 16.68 26.15
CA ALA A 506 29.05 16.16 26.94
C ALA A 506 28.76 14.87 27.73
N ALA A 507 27.49 14.48 27.87
CA ALA A 507 27.10 13.22 28.50
C ALA A 507 27.27 12.00 27.59
N GLU A 508 27.41 12.19 26.28
CA GLU A 508 27.58 11.12 25.29
C GLU A 508 29.01 10.56 25.30
N THR A 509 29.14 9.26 25.50
CA THR A 509 30.43 8.58 25.73
C THR A 509 30.83 7.62 24.62
N ASN A 510 29.90 7.20 23.77
CA ASN A 510 30.09 6.06 22.88
C ASN A 510 29.58 6.27 21.43
N GLY A 511 28.66 7.19 21.19
CA GLY A 511 28.31 7.75 19.88
C GLY A 511 29.00 9.09 19.60
N SER A 512 28.76 9.65 18.41
CA SER A 512 29.24 10.99 18.01
C SER A 512 28.12 11.89 17.47
N PHE A 513 28.42 13.17 17.30
CA PHE A 513 27.50 14.17 16.79
C PHE A 513 28.03 14.85 15.53
N LYS A 514 27.09 15.22 14.65
CA LYS A 514 27.28 16.22 13.61
C LYS A 514 26.32 17.37 13.86
N ILE A 515 26.81 18.43 14.48
CA ILE A 515 26.01 19.55 14.97
C ILE A 515 26.17 20.75 14.04
N THR A 516 25.04 21.31 13.62
CA THR A 516 24.97 22.51 12.79
C THR A 516 24.12 23.57 13.50
N GLY A 517 24.76 24.69 13.84
CA GLY A 517 24.14 25.89 14.43
C GLY A 517 23.35 26.74 13.44
N GLY A 518 22.78 27.83 13.95
CA GLY A 518 22.01 28.85 13.26
C GLY A 518 22.86 30.04 12.78
N ALA A 519 22.22 31.20 12.66
CA ALA A 519 22.88 32.43 12.20
C ALA A 519 23.45 33.31 13.33
N LEU A 520 23.10 33.04 14.59
CA LEU A 520 23.51 33.80 15.76
C LEU A 520 24.61 33.08 16.53
N ALA A 521 25.13 33.70 17.60
CA ALA A 521 26.17 33.11 18.43
C ALA A 521 25.66 31.87 19.18
N ASP A 522 26.01 30.69 18.66
CA ASP A 522 25.62 29.40 19.24
C ASP A 522 26.63 28.89 20.27
N VAL A 523 26.17 27.99 21.14
CA VAL A 523 27.02 27.28 22.10
C VAL A 523 26.86 25.79 21.87
N LEU A 524 27.86 25.16 21.26
CA LEU A 524 27.80 23.76 20.84
C LEU A 524 28.90 22.98 21.56
N THR A 525 28.50 21.93 22.27
CA THR A 525 29.41 20.98 22.91
C THR A 525 29.15 19.59 22.36
N GLY A 526 30.19 18.92 21.87
CA GLY A 526 30.20 17.52 21.47
C GLY A 526 30.21 16.56 22.67
N GLY A 527 30.57 15.31 22.42
CA GLY A 527 30.70 14.21 23.37
C GLY A 527 32.14 13.71 23.50
N ALA A 528 32.32 12.41 23.73
CA ALA A 528 33.63 11.79 23.94
C ALA A 528 34.23 11.11 22.69
N LYS A 529 33.54 11.17 21.55
CA LYS A 529 33.97 10.60 20.26
C LYS A 529 34.17 11.71 19.23
N ALA A 530 34.72 11.34 18.09
CA ALA A 530 35.00 12.28 17.00
C ALA A 530 33.72 12.96 16.48
N ASP A 531 33.54 14.22 16.85
CA ASP A 531 32.39 15.02 16.52
C ASP A 531 32.66 15.99 15.37
N THR A 532 31.61 16.51 14.76
CA THR A 532 31.68 17.57 13.74
C THR A 532 30.79 18.73 14.14
N LEU A 533 31.38 19.89 14.39
CA LEU A 533 30.69 21.09 14.88
C LEU A 533 30.80 22.20 13.83
N THR A 534 29.65 22.73 13.41
CA THR A 534 29.53 23.85 12.49
C THR A 534 28.69 24.95 13.12
N GLY A 535 29.25 26.13 13.35
CA GLY A 535 28.50 27.26 13.93
C GLY A 535 27.58 27.99 12.93
N ASN A 536 27.87 27.94 11.62
CA ASN A 536 27.13 28.58 10.53
C ASN A 536 27.06 30.12 10.51
N GLY A 537 27.22 30.84 11.62
CA GLY A 537 27.19 32.30 11.64
C GLY A 537 27.31 32.87 13.05
N GLY A 538 27.48 34.18 13.19
CA GLY A 538 27.67 34.77 14.52
C GLY A 538 28.98 34.35 15.21
N LEU A 539 29.12 34.74 16.48
CA LEU A 539 30.32 34.47 17.29
C LEU A 539 30.11 33.19 18.10
N ASP A 540 30.36 32.05 17.47
CA ASP A 540 30.06 30.74 18.06
C ASP A 540 31.07 30.30 19.09
N ASN A 541 30.59 29.51 20.06
CA ASN A 541 31.42 28.86 21.06
C ASN A 541 31.31 27.34 20.94
N LEU A 542 32.40 26.70 20.49
CA LEU A 542 32.45 25.27 20.20
C LEU A 542 33.37 24.55 21.19
N THR A 543 32.93 23.38 21.65
CA THR A 543 33.70 22.48 22.51
C THR A 543 33.59 21.08 21.91
N GLY A 544 34.71 20.48 21.51
CA GLY A 544 34.70 19.15 20.89
C GLY A 544 34.47 18.05 21.91
N GLY A 545 35.21 18.12 23.03
CA GLY A 545 35.22 17.12 24.08
C GLY A 545 36.39 16.14 23.91
N GLY A 546 36.08 14.86 23.82
CA GLY A 546 37.08 13.81 23.59
C GLY A 546 36.99 13.26 22.17
N GLY A 547 38.05 12.65 21.66
CA GLY A 547 38.08 12.16 20.28
C GLY A 547 38.73 13.16 19.33
N ASN A 548 38.82 12.80 18.05
CA ASN A 548 39.41 13.66 17.02
C ASN A 548 38.28 14.52 16.40
N ASP A 549 38.12 15.74 16.88
CA ASP A 549 36.98 16.56 16.50
C ASP A 549 37.25 17.40 15.25
N GLN A 550 36.18 17.69 14.49
CA GLN A 550 36.21 18.57 13.34
C GLN A 550 35.42 19.85 13.63
N PHE A 551 36.13 20.97 13.66
CA PHE A 551 35.53 22.30 13.75
C PHE A 551 35.42 22.89 12.35
N VAL A 552 34.21 22.87 11.79
CA VAL A 552 33.94 23.33 10.43
C VAL A 552 33.82 24.84 10.41
N LEU A 553 34.80 25.48 9.79
CA LEU A 553 34.81 26.91 9.54
C LEU A 553 34.26 27.16 8.14
N ASN A 554 33.08 27.80 8.07
CA ASN A 554 32.34 27.95 6.82
C ASN A 554 31.88 29.39 6.54
N LYS A 555 32.51 30.38 7.19
CA LYS A 555 32.24 31.80 6.96
C LYS A 555 33.53 32.62 6.86
N ALA A 556 33.61 33.46 5.83
CA ALA A 556 34.69 34.42 5.61
C ALA A 556 34.25 35.84 6.00
N VAL A 557 33.80 36.03 7.25
CA VAL A 557 33.27 37.32 7.74
C VAL A 557 33.85 37.62 9.12
N ALA A 558 34.39 38.84 9.31
CA ALA A 558 35.10 39.22 10.55
C ALA A 558 34.24 39.18 11.83
N THR A 559 32.92 39.24 11.69
CA THR A 559 31.95 39.15 12.80
C THR A 559 31.51 37.71 13.09
N SER A 560 32.15 36.72 12.46
CA SER A 560 31.78 35.31 12.55
C SER A 560 32.93 34.41 12.97
N ALA A 561 33.90 34.98 13.71
CA ALA A 561 34.99 34.21 14.27
C ALA A 561 34.47 33.22 15.31
N VAL A 562 34.88 31.96 15.18
CA VAL A 562 34.50 30.89 16.09
C VAL A 562 35.49 30.82 17.27
N THR A 563 34.99 30.60 18.49
CA THR A 563 35.83 30.27 19.65
C THR A 563 35.77 28.78 19.88
N ILE A 564 36.92 28.10 19.89
CA ILE A 564 37.04 26.67 20.19
C ILE A 564 37.72 26.53 21.56
N ASN A 565 37.02 25.96 22.53
CA ASN A 565 37.45 26.01 23.94
C ASN A 565 38.53 24.99 24.30
N ASP A 566 38.62 23.88 23.59
CA ASP A 566 39.36 22.69 24.01
C ASP A 566 40.20 22.04 22.91
N PHE A 567 40.49 22.78 21.83
CA PHE A 567 41.27 22.28 20.69
C PHE A 567 42.55 21.58 21.16
N SER A 568 42.72 20.32 20.76
CA SER A 568 43.78 19.44 21.25
C SER A 568 44.52 18.75 20.10
N THR A 569 45.82 18.53 20.32
CA THR A 569 46.73 17.80 19.42
C THR A 569 47.31 16.56 20.11
N LEU A 570 46.64 16.06 21.16
CA LEU A 570 47.07 14.93 21.96
C LEU A 570 46.76 13.61 21.26
N THR A 571 47.73 13.16 20.46
CA THR A 571 47.64 11.88 19.73
C THR A 571 47.60 10.66 20.65
N ALA A 572 48.21 10.72 21.85
CA ALA A 572 48.23 9.61 22.80
C ALA A 572 46.83 9.24 23.35
N THR A 573 45.88 10.17 23.29
CA THR A 573 44.48 9.97 23.72
C THR A 573 43.50 9.87 22.55
N ASN A 574 44.01 9.77 21.30
CA ASN A 574 43.20 9.92 20.09
C ASN A 574 42.33 11.19 20.13
N ASN A 575 42.93 12.30 20.59
CA ASN A 575 42.32 13.62 20.59
C ASN A 575 43.21 14.58 19.80
N ASN A 576 43.16 14.45 18.48
CA ASN A 576 43.88 15.26 17.51
C ASN A 576 42.89 15.96 16.57
N ASP A 577 42.50 17.15 16.98
CA ASP A 577 41.46 17.94 16.35
C ASP A 577 41.89 18.56 15.03
N VAL A 578 40.88 18.94 14.25
CA VAL A 578 41.02 19.44 12.90
C VAL A 578 40.23 20.73 12.72
N PHE A 579 40.90 21.76 12.22
CA PHE A 579 40.23 22.88 11.56
C PHE A 579 39.78 22.43 10.16
N ALA A 580 38.48 22.21 10.01
CA ALA A 580 37.87 21.84 8.73
C ALA A 580 37.45 23.10 7.97
N LEU A 581 38.23 23.48 6.97
CA LEU A 581 38.06 24.71 6.20
C LEU A 581 37.17 24.44 4.98
N SER A 582 35.98 25.04 4.94
CA SER A 582 35.07 24.86 3.80
C SER A 582 35.60 25.59 2.57
N ASN A 583 35.89 24.83 1.50
CA ASN A 583 36.32 25.40 0.23
C ASN A 583 35.24 26.30 -0.40
N ALA A 584 33.96 26.00 -0.16
CA ALA A 584 32.86 26.84 -0.64
C ALA A 584 32.83 28.22 0.05
N ALA A 585 33.29 28.32 1.29
CA ALA A 585 33.27 29.56 2.07
C ALA A 585 34.46 30.49 1.80
N PHE A 586 35.61 29.94 1.41
CA PHE A 586 36.87 30.67 1.34
C PHE A 586 37.41 30.71 -0.10
N ALA A 587 37.23 31.85 -0.77
CA ALA A 587 37.72 32.04 -2.13
C ALA A 587 39.23 31.81 -2.24
N GLY A 588 39.64 30.98 -3.20
CA GLY A 588 41.04 30.61 -3.42
C GLY A 588 41.59 29.58 -2.45
N ALA A 589 40.77 29.01 -1.55
CA ALA A 589 41.17 27.85 -0.76
C ALA A 589 41.56 26.67 -1.67
N PRO A 590 42.39 25.73 -1.17
CA PRO A 590 42.73 24.52 -1.92
C PRO A 590 41.49 23.70 -2.26
N ALA A 591 41.64 22.78 -3.22
CA ALA A 591 40.59 21.79 -3.48
C ALA A 591 40.38 20.84 -2.30
N VAL A 592 39.16 20.31 -2.15
CA VAL A 592 38.85 19.26 -1.16
C VAL A 592 39.80 18.07 -1.35
N GLY A 593 40.40 17.60 -0.25
CA GLY A 593 41.37 16.51 -0.27
C GLY A 593 42.79 16.89 -0.72
N ALA A 594 43.08 18.17 -1.00
CA ALA A 594 44.43 18.63 -1.30
C ALA A 594 45.39 18.40 -0.12
N ALA A 595 46.59 17.92 -0.41
CA ALA A 595 47.65 17.81 0.59
C ALA A 595 48.12 19.20 1.02
N LEU A 596 47.99 19.49 2.31
CA LEU A 596 48.37 20.76 2.93
C LEU A 596 49.79 20.69 3.50
N THR A 597 50.49 21.81 3.44
CA THR A 597 51.83 21.99 3.99
C THR A 597 51.81 23.11 5.01
N VAL A 598 52.21 22.82 6.25
CA VAL A 598 52.41 23.85 7.29
C VAL A 598 53.85 24.37 7.25
N SER A 599 54.05 25.68 7.37
CA SER A 599 55.39 26.29 7.30
C SER A 599 55.45 27.62 8.07
N LEU A 600 56.63 27.97 8.60
CA LEU A 600 56.89 29.33 9.10
C LEU A 600 56.86 30.32 7.93
N VAL A 601 56.68 31.63 8.19
CA VAL A 601 56.75 32.63 7.11
C VAL A 601 58.09 32.54 6.38
N ALA A 602 59.19 32.47 7.14
CA ALA A 602 60.52 32.31 6.57
C ALA A 602 60.68 30.94 5.87
N GLY A 603 60.78 30.96 4.54
CA GLY A 603 61.00 29.76 3.72
C GLY A 603 59.73 29.06 3.23
N ALA A 604 58.54 29.60 3.53
CA ALA A 604 57.29 29.08 2.99
C ALA A 604 57.18 29.24 1.45
N THR A 605 56.55 28.26 0.81
CA THR A 605 56.18 28.30 -0.61
C THR A 605 54.92 29.16 -0.80
N ASN A 606 54.90 30.01 -1.83
CA ASN A 606 53.72 30.78 -2.20
C ASN A 606 52.67 29.93 -2.94
N SER A 607 51.92 29.12 -2.20
CA SER A 607 50.92 28.17 -2.71
C SER A 607 49.63 28.22 -1.89
N ALA A 608 48.48 27.96 -2.54
CA ALA A 608 47.20 27.82 -1.83
C ALA A 608 47.22 26.70 -0.80
N ASN A 609 47.98 25.63 -1.05
CA ASN A 609 48.12 24.48 -0.14
C ASN A 609 49.01 24.77 1.08
N THR A 610 49.64 25.95 1.14
CA THR A 610 50.48 26.34 2.27
C THR A 610 49.64 27.00 3.35
N ILE A 611 49.78 26.54 4.58
CA ILE A 611 49.26 27.19 5.79
C ILE A 611 50.44 27.75 6.55
N LEU A 612 50.43 29.05 6.82
CA LEU A 612 51.49 29.68 7.60
C LEU A 612 51.25 29.45 9.09
N LEU A 613 52.28 29.08 9.84
CA LEU A 613 52.25 28.92 11.29
C LEU A 613 53.38 29.76 11.88
N ASP A 614 53.08 30.93 12.44
CA ASP A 614 54.12 31.84 12.94
C ASP A 614 53.55 32.80 14.01
N THR A 615 54.37 33.65 14.61
CA THR A 615 53.88 34.72 15.51
C THR A 615 53.06 35.76 14.74
N ALA A 616 52.09 36.40 15.38
CA ALA A 616 51.30 37.47 14.76
C ALA A 616 52.19 38.56 14.13
N ALA A 617 53.29 38.92 14.79
CA ALA A 617 54.26 39.90 14.28
C ALA A 617 54.90 39.48 12.94
N ASN A 618 55.22 38.19 12.77
CA ASN A 618 55.80 37.68 11.53
C ASN A 618 54.75 37.56 10.41
N LEU A 619 53.50 37.19 10.75
CA LEU A 619 52.41 37.14 9.77
C LEU A 619 52.12 38.53 9.16
N LEU A 620 52.26 39.60 9.95
CA LEU A 620 52.13 40.99 9.50
C LEU A 620 53.22 41.45 8.51
N THR A 621 54.23 40.62 8.23
CA THR A 621 55.27 40.93 7.22
C THR A 621 54.93 40.37 5.83
N THR A 622 53.86 39.58 5.72
CA THR A 622 53.43 38.97 4.46
C THR A 622 52.86 40.01 3.49
N THR A 623 53.08 39.81 2.18
CA THR A 623 52.59 40.72 1.12
C THR A 623 52.15 39.91 -0.09
N ALA A 624 51.33 40.51 -0.97
CA ALA A 624 50.89 39.92 -2.24
C ALA A 624 52.04 39.32 -3.08
N ILE A 625 53.21 39.97 -3.08
CA ILE A 625 54.36 39.57 -3.90
C ILE A 625 54.94 38.23 -3.43
N ASN A 626 55.00 38.02 -2.11
CA ASN A 626 55.64 36.86 -1.53
C ASN A 626 54.66 35.73 -1.18
N TYR A 627 53.40 36.05 -0.86
CA TYR A 627 52.44 35.08 -0.33
C TYR A 627 51.01 35.24 -0.88
N GLY A 628 50.81 35.92 -2.01
CA GLY A 628 49.46 36.19 -2.53
C GLY A 628 48.63 34.97 -2.98
N ASN A 629 49.20 33.76 -2.98
CA ASN A 629 48.46 32.50 -3.17
C ASN A 629 48.12 31.80 -1.85
N VAL A 630 48.80 32.13 -0.75
CA VAL A 630 48.48 31.58 0.58
C VAL A 630 47.15 32.17 1.04
N ARG A 631 46.29 31.34 1.65
CA ARG A 631 44.96 31.79 2.13
C ARG A 631 44.78 31.68 3.63
N PHE A 632 45.53 30.84 4.31
CA PHE A 632 45.34 30.60 5.74
C PHE A 632 46.64 30.75 6.53
N ALA A 633 46.53 31.35 7.70
CA ALA A 633 47.66 31.47 8.63
C ALA A 633 47.20 31.38 10.09
N PHE A 634 47.97 30.69 10.92
CA PHE A 634 47.75 30.58 12.35
C PHE A 634 48.82 31.34 13.12
N ALA A 635 48.38 32.28 13.96
CA ALA A 635 49.22 33.05 14.87
C ALA A 635 49.47 32.28 16.17
N THR A 636 50.69 31.79 16.39
CA THR A 636 51.05 30.87 17.50
C THR A 636 51.14 31.52 18.87
N ASP A 637 51.31 32.83 18.93
CA ASP A 637 51.41 33.62 20.18
C ASP A 637 50.03 34.07 20.70
N THR A 638 49.04 34.11 19.82
CA THR A 638 47.65 34.54 20.13
C THR A 638 46.63 33.42 19.98
N ASN A 639 47.02 32.29 19.38
CA ASN A 639 46.17 31.13 19.08
C ASN A 639 44.97 31.47 18.17
N GLN A 640 45.27 32.16 17.07
CA GLN A 640 44.26 32.69 16.17
C GLN A 640 44.49 32.23 14.73
N LEU A 641 43.45 31.73 14.09
CA LEU A 641 43.45 31.33 12.68
C LEU A 641 42.83 32.43 11.82
N TYR A 642 43.56 32.83 10.78
CA TYR A 642 43.19 33.90 9.86
C TYR A 642 43.01 33.38 8.44
N TYR A 643 42.11 34.04 7.72
CA TYR A 643 41.90 33.91 6.28
C TYR A 643 42.28 35.20 5.55
N ASP A 644 43.02 35.09 4.45
CA ASP A 644 43.35 36.19 3.55
C ASP A 644 42.35 36.24 2.39
N ALA A 645 41.41 37.19 2.47
CA ALA A 645 40.31 37.31 1.52
C ALA A 645 40.69 37.97 0.19
N ASP A 646 41.72 38.82 0.16
CA ASP A 646 42.12 39.57 -1.05
C ASP A 646 43.42 39.06 -1.68
N GLY A 647 44.13 38.14 -1.02
CA GLY A 647 45.40 37.59 -1.49
C GLY A 647 46.54 38.59 -1.39
N VAL A 648 46.43 39.59 -0.52
CA VAL A 648 47.47 40.62 -0.33
C VAL A 648 48.36 40.30 0.89
N GLY A 649 48.12 39.18 1.56
CA GLY A 649 48.79 38.77 2.79
C GLY A 649 47.99 39.17 4.04
N PHE A 650 48.47 38.76 5.20
CA PHE A 650 47.77 38.91 6.48
C PHE A 650 47.95 40.30 7.10
N THR A 651 47.91 41.35 6.27
CA THR A 651 48.11 42.75 6.68
C THR A 651 46.83 43.56 6.45
N GLY A 652 46.22 44.07 7.52
CA GLY A 652 45.05 44.95 7.43
C GLY A 652 43.69 44.25 7.45
N ALA A 653 42.63 44.98 7.06
CA ALA A 653 41.23 44.59 7.29
C ALA A 653 40.74 43.38 6.48
N SER A 654 41.46 43.00 5.40
CA SER A 654 41.18 41.81 4.60
C SER A 654 41.72 40.52 5.22
N SER A 655 42.52 40.63 6.30
CA SER A 655 42.87 39.51 7.17
C SER A 655 41.71 39.26 8.13
N ILE A 656 40.95 38.22 7.85
CA ILE A 656 39.73 37.88 8.58
C ILE A 656 40.09 36.83 9.63
N LEU A 657 39.86 37.15 10.90
CA LEU A 657 39.90 36.17 11.97
C LEU A 657 38.73 35.19 11.81
N ILE A 658 39.03 33.90 11.68
CA ILE A 658 38.02 32.85 11.47
C ILE A 658 37.90 31.89 12.64
N ALA A 659 38.96 31.71 13.45
CA ALA A 659 38.87 30.95 14.69
C ALA A 659 39.86 31.45 15.77
N ASN A 660 39.47 31.28 17.03
CA ASN A 660 40.29 31.46 18.22
C ASN A 660 40.34 30.15 19.01
N THR A 661 41.51 29.76 19.52
CA THR A 661 41.67 28.61 20.42
C THR A 661 42.32 29.03 21.76
N PRO A 662 41.57 29.72 22.65
CA PRO A 662 42.13 30.27 23.88
C PRO A 662 42.80 29.19 24.73
N GLY A 663 44.04 29.44 25.17
CA GLY A 663 44.77 28.51 26.03
C GLY A 663 45.39 27.29 25.33
N PHE A 664 45.27 27.16 24.00
CA PHE A 664 46.01 26.16 23.24
C PHE A 664 47.54 26.31 23.45
N ALA A 665 48.23 25.20 23.71
CA ALA A 665 49.68 25.18 23.96
C ALA A 665 50.42 24.08 23.16
N GLY A 666 49.76 23.48 22.16
CA GLY A 666 50.29 22.39 21.35
C GLY A 666 51.06 22.86 20.12
N THR A 667 51.50 21.91 19.29
CA THR A 667 52.12 22.18 17.97
C THR A 667 51.20 21.70 16.87
N LEU A 668 50.84 22.59 15.95
CA LEU A 668 50.01 22.25 14.80
C LEU A 668 50.84 21.63 13.68
N THR A 669 50.26 20.61 13.05
CA THR A 669 50.81 19.94 11.86
C THR A 669 49.80 20.00 10.72
N ASN A 670 50.17 19.48 9.54
CA ASN A 670 49.21 19.36 8.45
C ASN A 670 48.02 18.42 8.78
N ALA A 671 48.15 17.52 9.76
CA ALA A 671 47.05 16.66 10.20
C ALA A 671 45.94 17.42 10.95
N ASN A 672 46.19 18.66 11.37
CA ASN A 672 45.21 19.49 12.10
C ASN A 672 44.41 20.42 11.18
N PHE A 673 44.57 20.29 9.87
CA PHE A 673 43.86 21.08 8.88
C PHE A 673 43.32 20.16 7.79
N ALA A 674 42.07 20.37 7.42
CA ALA A 674 41.44 19.68 6.30
C ALA A 674 40.66 20.68 5.45
N ILE A 675 40.61 20.46 4.15
CA ILE A 675 39.67 21.16 3.28
C ILE A 675 38.44 20.29 3.10
N VAL A 676 37.27 20.84 3.43
CA VAL A 676 35.96 20.19 3.31
C VAL A 676 35.09 20.88 2.28
N ALA A 677 34.05 20.19 1.82
CA ALA A 677 33.12 20.68 0.79
C ALA A 677 32.31 21.89 1.26
#